data_AF-A0A7D7VQ01-F1
#
_entry.id   AF-A0A7D7VQ01-F1
#
_cell.length_a   1.000
_cell.length_b   1.000
_cell.length_c   1.000
_cell.angle_alpha   90.00
_cell.angle_beta   90.00
_cell.angle_gamma   90.00
#
_symmetry.space_group_name_H-M   'P 1'
#
loop_
_entity.id
_entity.type
_entity.pdbx_description
1 polymer ?
#
loop_
_entity_poly.entity_id
_entity_poly.type
_entity_poly.pdbx_seq_one_letter_code
_entity_poly.pdbx_strand_id
1 'polypeptide(L)'
;MLISLLTAQKSKVNGTKLLRYAYKLEHNDQAALFKLLESIAGDTIVPELVNRVDTKDPIIRTYITKVLAKFDTPRVNESLSKLLSDENKAVRLAALDGLSRANKIDDIEQLCKLISDPDFKVQNKAIEAIVKIKHPKTVLYLIPHLKDESEYVRRAAVEVLNEIASKESVKDLLNAIKDEDWWVRSRAADALGKIGGKRVVRAVIQLIKDDDEFIRRSAIEIINATKDDSTFEALVQSLDDSDWWVRERAIDGLADLGNKKCVPVLINMLSNNSDNEAMVVVLLKAFATLKANDAVDVTVKQLKSKSENVIKEAIKTLMVITDDNTIETVVKAIDKVIENQAEEIQELGQEAINRIVEQEPADSSIQVFKSDDIDIKSDTLTLPGKVTRGDVSTESKIINPDDMQPDDMLADRYRYIKKIGKGAFGSVFLVEDTIISEEIILKFLNAQFVTDESIIKRFIYELRFARKITHPNVIRIYDMLSFGKAHAISMEYFRSHTLSAEVKDKKPMDVERAKKFTYDVCSGMESAHEANVVHRDLKPNNILINEESILKIVDFGVAAATQSTDTKLTKTGLLVGTPTYMAPEQVLGKEVDERTDIYSLGAIMYEMLTGRPPYSGKDSMSIMYQHVQGKATKVCEKNELVSQELSDVVSKSMSVKAEHRYQSMAELKDAIEKLMN
;
A
#
# COMPACT_ATOMS: atom_id res chain seq x y z
N MET A 1 19.99 -38.69 13.45
CA MET A 1 20.16 -39.36 14.75
C MET A 1 21.44 -38.94 15.49
N LEU A 2 22.63 -39.12 14.90
CA LEU A 2 23.90 -38.73 15.56
C LEU A 2 24.01 -37.23 15.86
N ILE A 3 23.62 -36.37 14.91
CA ILE A 3 23.59 -34.90 15.10
C ILE A 3 22.66 -34.53 16.26
N SER A 4 21.47 -35.13 16.34
CA SER A 4 20.49 -34.89 17.42
C SER A 4 21.06 -35.27 18.80
N LEU A 5 21.83 -36.36 18.88
CA LEU A 5 22.53 -36.78 20.10
C LEU A 5 23.66 -35.81 20.47
N LEU A 6 24.44 -35.35 19.49
CA LEU A 6 25.51 -34.36 19.72
C LEU A 6 24.94 -33.00 20.14
N THR A 7 23.81 -32.58 19.58
CA THR A 7 23.08 -31.36 20.00
C THR A 7 22.56 -31.49 21.44
N ALA A 8 22.05 -32.67 21.83
CA ALA A 8 21.59 -32.93 23.20
C ALA A 8 22.74 -32.93 24.24
N GLN A 9 23.98 -33.25 23.82
CA GLN A 9 25.16 -33.29 24.67
C GLN A 9 26.10 -32.08 24.46
N LYS A 10 25.59 -30.96 23.93
CA LYS A 10 26.39 -29.79 23.50
C LYS A 10 27.43 -29.28 24.51
N SER A 11 27.18 -29.42 25.82
CA SER A 11 28.09 -28.99 26.89
C SER A 11 29.35 -29.86 27.06
N LYS A 12 29.36 -31.07 26.49
CA LYS A 12 30.48 -32.03 26.57
C LYS A 12 31.29 -32.11 25.26
N VAL A 13 30.92 -31.35 24.25
CA VAL A 13 31.49 -31.44 22.90
C VAL A 13 32.57 -30.38 22.71
N ASN A 14 33.77 -30.82 22.30
CA ASN A 14 34.90 -29.92 22.06
C ASN A 14 34.82 -29.33 20.63
N GLY A 15 34.63 -28.01 20.53
CA GLY A 15 34.48 -27.30 19.24
C GLY A 15 35.68 -27.46 18.30
N THR A 16 36.91 -27.42 18.79
CA THR A 16 38.14 -27.60 17.99
C THR A 16 38.21 -28.99 17.37
N LYS A 17 37.89 -30.04 18.13
CA LYS A 17 37.84 -31.42 17.59
C LYS A 17 36.74 -31.55 16.55
N LEU A 18 35.57 -30.98 16.83
CA LEU A 18 34.41 -31.06 15.95
C LEU A 18 34.64 -30.32 14.62
N LEU A 19 35.34 -29.18 14.66
CA LEU A 19 35.80 -28.45 13.49
C LEU A 19 36.74 -29.29 12.62
N ARG A 20 37.70 -30.02 13.20
CA ARG A 20 38.58 -30.93 12.44
C ARG A 20 37.83 -32.08 11.75
N TYR A 21 36.76 -32.58 12.37
CA TYR A 21 35.91 -33.60 11.75
C TYR A 21 35.02 -33.01 10.65
N ALA A 22 34.57 -31.77 10.78
CA ALA A 22 33.75 -31.10 9.76
C ALA A 22 34.42 -31.15 8.38
N TYR A 23 35.71 -30.88 8.29
CA TYR A 23 36.45 -30.89 7.02
C TYR A 23 36.59 -32.27 6.36
N LYS A 24 36.28 -33.37 7.07
CA LYS A 24 36.41 -34.74 6.55
C LYS A 24 35.08 -35.33 6.04
N LEU A 25 33.97 -34.61 6.23
CA LEU A 25 32.64 -35.09 5.92
C LEU A 25 32.16 -34.62 4.55
N GLU A 26 31.12 -35.27 4.02
CA GLU A 26 30.43 -34.84 2.80
C GLU A 26 29.54 -33.61 3.06
N HIS A 27 29.19 -32.86 2.01
CA HIS A 27 28.56 -31.54 2.10
C HIS A 27 27.28 -31.48 2.98
N ASN A 28 26.43 -32.51 2.95
CA ASN A 28 25.19 -32.53 3.75
C ASN A 28 25.47 -32.69 5.25
N ASP A 29 26.47 -33.49 5.62
CA ASP A 29 26.87 -33.72 7.01
C ASP A 29 27.71 -32.57 7.57
N GLN A 30 28.47 -31.89 6.70
CA GLN A 30 29.19 -30.66 7.04
C GLN A 30 28.25 -29.58 7.54
N ALA A 31 27.12 -29.35 6.86
CA ALA A 31 26.15 -28.31 7.21
C ALA A 31 25.61 -28.47 8.63
N ALA A 32 25.24 -29.69 8.99
CA ALA A 32 24.71 -30.01 10.31
C ALA A 32 25.79 -29.86 11.40
N LEU A 33 27.03 -30.24 11.10
CA LEU A 33 28.13 -30.13 12.04
C LEU A 33 28.55 -28.67 12.27
N PHE A 34 28.53 -27.83 11.23
CA PHE A 34 28.76 -26.40 11.37
C PHE A 34 27.62 -25.68 12.10
N LYS A 35 26.37 -26.11 11.93
CA LYS A 35 25.24 -25.60 12.75
C LYS A 35 25.42 -25.95 14.23
N LEU A 36 25.93 -27.15 14.52
CA LEU A 36 26.29 -27.54 15.88
C LEU A 36 27.47 -26.70 16.40
N LEU A 37 28.53 -26.50 15.60
CA LEU A 37 29.66 -25.60 15.93
C LEU A 37 29.15 -24.22 16.29
N GLU A 38 28.24 -23.67 15.49
CA GLU A 38 27.61 -22.38 15.74
C GLU A 38 27.03 -22.30 17.17
N SER A 39 26.43 -23.39 17.67
CA SER A 39 25.79 -23.42 18.99
C SER A 39 26.73 -23.68 20.18
N ILE A 40 27.94 -24.18 19.92
CA ILE A 40 28.92 -24.59 20.96
C ILE A 40 30.24 -23.82 20.90
N ALA A 41 30.46 -23.02 19.86
CA ALA A 41 31.70 -22.29 19.66
C ALA A 41 31.92 -21.29 20.81
N GLY A 42 33.12 -21.33 21.39
CA GLY A 42 33.64 -20.34 22.34
C GLY A 42 34.96 -19.76 21.83
N ASP A 43 35.48 -18.74 22.52
CA ASP A 43 36.60 -17.90 22.03
C ASP A 43 37.86 -18.68 21.60
N THR A 44 38.10 -19.85 22.20
CA THR A 44 39.25 -20.71 21.91
C THR A 44 39.31 -21.22 20.47
N ILE A 45 38.18 -21.24 19.74
CA ILE A 45 38.11 -21.71 18.35
C ILE A 45 38.39 -20.61 17.32
N VAL A 46 38.29 -19.34 17.74
CA VAL A 46 38.38 -18.17 16.85
C VAL A 46 39.69 -18.12 16.05
N PRO A 47 40.89 -18.34 16.64
CA PRO A 47 42.13 -18.30 15.88
C PRO A 47 42.20 -19.36 14.77
N GLU A 48 41.65 -20.56 15.01
CA GLU A 48 41.64 -21.64 14.02
C GLU A 48 40.65 -21.37 12.88
N LEU A 49 39.51 -20.76 13.18
CA LEU A 49 38.53 -20.34 12.17
C LEU A 49 39.05 -19.20 11.30
N VAL A 50 39.66 -18.17 11.90
CA VAL A 50 40.26 -17.03 11.18
C VAL A 50 41.34 -17.52 10.21
N ASN A 51 42.22 -18.43 10.64
CA ASN A 51 43.27 -18.96 9.78
C ASN A 51 42.76 -19.86 8.63
N ARG A 52 41.48 -20.23 8.64
CA ARG A 52 40.86 -21.12 7.64
C ARG A 52 39.75 -20.46 6.83
N VAL A 53 39.56 -19.16 7.02
CA VAL A 53 38.52 -18.39 6.34
C VAL A 53 38.76 -18.32 4.83
N ASP A 54 40.01 -18.45 4.37
CA ASP A 54 40.43 -18.41 2.96
C ASP A 54 40.41 -19.78 2.26
N THR A 55 39.66 -20.76 2.79
CA THR A 55 39.54 -22.07 2.14
C THR A 55 38.91 -21.97 0.74
N LYS A 56 39.29 -22.86 -0.17
CA LYS A 56 38.78 -22.86 -1.56
C LYS A 56 37.27 -23.12 -1.65
N ASP A 57 36.71 -23.89 -0.71
CA ASP A 57 35.29 -24.25 -0.71
C ASP A 57 34.41 -23.10 -0.17
N PRO A 58 33.56 -22.47 -1.00
CA PRO A 58 32.72 -21.35 -0.59
C PRO A 58 31.65 -21.74 0.43
N ILE A 59 31.20 -22.99 0.45
CA ILE A 59 30.23 -23.49 1.43
C ILE A 59 30.87 -23.47 2.82
N ILE A 60 32.10 -23.99 2.91
CA ILE A 60 32.84 -24.00 4.16
C ILE A 60 33.17 -22.57 4.60
N ARG A 61 33.59 -21.68 3.68
CA ARG A 61 33.77 -20.25 3.99
C ARG A 61 32.51 -19.67 4.61
N THR A 62 31.35 -19.87 3.99
CA THR A 62 30.05 -19.37 4.49
C THR A 62 29.76 -19.84 5.92
N TYR A 63 30.00 -21.11 6.24
CA TYR A 63 29.79 -21.61 7.59
C TYR A 63 30.80 -21.05 8.59
N ILE A 64 32.08 -20.96 8.21
CA ILE A 64 33.11 -20.32 9.04
C ILE A 64 32.70 -18.87 9.34
N THR A 65 32.27 -18.11 8.34
CA THR A 65 31.80 -16.73 8.47
C THR A 65 30.63 -16.62 9.46
N LYS A 66 29.65 -17.52 9.39
CA LYS A 66 28.51 -17.55 10.32
C LYS A 66 28.93 -17.84 11.77
N VAL A 67 29.91 -18.71 11.97
CA VAL A 67 30.44 -19.00 13.31
C VAL A 67 31.27 -17.81 13.82
N LEU A 68 32.14 -17.25 12.97
CA LEU A 68 32.94 -16.06 13.30
C LEU A 68 32.05 -14.87 13.68
N ALA A 69 30.94 -14.65 12.98
CA ALA A 69 29.96 -13.60 13.25
C ALA A 69 29.35 -13.59 14.67
N LYS A 70 29.57 -14.64 15.49
CA LYS A 70 29.15 -14.69 16.90
C LYS A 70 30.13 -14.04 17.86
N PHE A 71 31.36 -13.79 17.42
CA PHE A 71 32.44 -13.31 18.27
C PHE A 71 32.73 -11.84 17.95
N ASP A 72 32.69 -10.99 18.98
CA ASP A 72 33.02 -9.58 18.85
C ASP A 72 34.48 -9.34 19.26
N THR A 73 35.42 -9.62 18.34
CA THR A 73 36.84 -9.30 18.54
C THR A 73 37.39 -8.54 17.33
N PRO A 74 38.35 -7.61 17.51
CA PRO A 74 38.90 -6.83 16.39
C PRO A 74 39.43 -7.70 15.23
N ARG A 75 40.07 -8.82 15.57
CA ARG A 75 40.59 -9.79 14.60
C ARG A 75 39.49 -10.46 13.78
N VAL A 76 38.34 -10.75 14.41
CA VAL A 76 37.17 -11.30 13.70
C VAL A 76 36.56 -10.25 12.78
N ASN A 77 36.38 -9.03 13.26
CA ASN A 77 35.81 -7.95 12.46
C ASN A 77 36.66 -7.64 11.22
N GLU A 78 38.00 -7.62 11.36
CA GLU A 78 38.91 -7.48 10.22
C GLU A 78 38.74 -8.62 9.19
N SER A 79 38.62 -9.87 9.65
CA SER A 79 38.36 -11.03 8.79
C SER A 79 37.00 -10.94 8.09
N LEU A 80 35.93 -10.56 8.80
CA LEU A 80 34.61 -10.41 8.21
C LEU A 80 34.58 -9.27 7.17
N SER A 81 35.26 -8.15 7.43
CA SER A 81 35.36 -7.04 6.46
C SER A 81 36.04 -7.47 5.17
N LYS A 82 37.12 -8.27 5.23
CA LYS A 82 37.78 -8.82 4.03
C LYS A 82 36.84 -9.70 3.20
N LEU A 83 35.97 -10.46 3.87
CA LEU A 83 34.99 -11.35 3.21
C LEU A 83 33.83 -10.62 2.52
N LEU A 84 33.67 -9.31 2.74
CA LEU A 84 32.71 -8.53 1.96
C LEU A 84 33.06 -8.51 0.47
N SER A 85 34.33 -8.72 0.10
CA SER A 85 34.77 -8.81 -1.30
C SER A 85 34.83 -10.24 -1.85
N ASP A 86 34.31 -11.24 -1.13
CA ASP A 86 34.40 -12.64 -1.58
C ASP A 86 33.68 -12.88 -2.90
N GLU A 87 34.22 -13.72 -3.77
CA GLU A 87 33.59 -14.06 -5.07
C GLU A 87 32.20 -14.70 -4.88
N ASN A 88 31.98 -15.40 -3.77
CA ASN A 88 30.73 -16.08 -3.48
C ASN A 88 29.76 -15.21 -2.67
N LYS A 89 28.57 -14.99 -3.23
CA LYS A 89 27.51 -14.20 -2.60
C LYS A 89 27.06 -14.66 -1.21
N ALA A 90 27.09 -15.97 -0.93
CA ALA A 90 26.65 -16.49 0.36
C ALA A 90 27.64 -16.13 1.47
N VAL A 91 28.93 -16.06 1.13
CA VAL A 91 30.00 -15.61 2.02
C VAL A 91 29.86 -14.11 2.29
N ARG A 92 29.69 -13.30 1.24
CA ARG A 92 29.45 -11.85 1.37
C ARG A 92 28.23 -11.55 2.25
N LEU A 93 27.11 -12.23 2.01
CA LEU A 93 25.89 -12.05 2.79
C LEU A 93 26.09 -12.44 4.26
N ALA A 94 26.77 -13.55 4.54
CA ALA A 94 27.07 -13.98 5.91
C ALA A 94 28.01 -13.00 6.64
N ALA A 95 29.00 -12.45 5.94
CA ALA A 95 29.92 -11.46 6.49
C ALA A 95 29.19 -10.16 6.84
N LEU A 96 28.33 -9.71 5.94
CA LEU A 96 27.51 -8.52 6.11
C LEU A 96 26.48 -8.67 7.24
N ASP A 97 25.82 -9.83 7.35
CA ASP A 97 24.95 -10.17 8.48
C ASP A 97 25.69 -10.12 9.82
N GLY A 98 26.92 -10.66 9.85
CA GLY A 98 27.76 -10.65 11.06
C GLY A 98 28.14 -9.25 11.49
N LEU A 99 28.69 -8.46 10.58
CA LEU A 99 29.13 -7.09 10.89
C LEU A 99 27.97 -6.15 11.24
N SER A 100 26.82 -6.30 10.58
CA SER A 100 25.62 -5.48 10.84
C SER A 100 24.98 -5.77 12.21
N ARG A 101 25.08 -7.00 12.71
CA ARG A 101 24.65 -7.37 14.07
C ARG A 101 25.55 -6.77 15.13
N ALA A 102 26.87 -6.79 14.91
CA ALA A 102 27.84 -6.22 15.83
C ALA A 102 27.82 -4.67 15.83
N ASN A 103 27.25 -4.04 14.79
CA ASN A 103 27.30 -2.60 14.57
C ASN A 103 28.75 -2.06 14.47
N LYS A 104 29.63 -2.83 13.83
CA LYS A 104 31.10 -2.59 13.75
C LYS A 104 31.62 -2.48 12.31
N ILE A 105 30.81 -1.96 11.39
CA ILE A 105 31.30 -1.71 10.03
C ILE A 105 32.10 -0.41 10.04
N ASP A 106 33.41 -0.54 10.19
CA ASP A 106 34.35 0.60 10.13
C ASP A 106 34.76 0.93 8.69
N ASP A 107 34.73 -0.07 7.80
CA ASP A 107 35.06 0.10 6.37
C ASP A 107 33.83 0.49 5.55
N ILE A 108 33.49 1.79 5.64
CA ILE A 108 32.35 2.38 4.94
C ILE A 108 32.55 2.35 3.41
N GLU A 109 33.80 2.44 2.93
CA GLU A 109 34.09 2.38 1.50
C GLU A 109 33.70 1.02 0.93
N GLN A 110 34.17 -0.05 1.58
CA GLN A 110 33.88 -1.42 1.16
C GLN A 110 32.39 -1.73 1.27
N LEU A 111 31.72 -1.21 2.29
CA LEU A 111 30.28 -1.35 2.43
C LEU A 111 29.52 -0.66 1.29
N CYS A 112 29.92 0.56 0.90
CA CYS A 112 29.30 1.26 -0.22
C CYS A 112 29.53 0.55 -1.56
N LYS A 113 30.69 -0.10 -1.77
CA LYS A 113 30.94 -0.90 -2.99
C LYS A 113 29.93 -2.04 -3.19
N LEU A 114 29.36 -2.57 -2.11
CA LEU A 114 28.32 -3.62 -2.18
C LEU A 114 26.98 -3.11 -2.72
N ILE A 115 26.82 -1.81 -2.92
CA ILE A 115 25.67 -1.27 -3.64
C ILE A 115 25.73 -1.65 -5.13
N SER A 116 26.93 -1.88 -5.67
CA SER A 116 27.12 -2.41 -7.02
C SER A 116 27.19 -3.94 -7.07
N ASP A 117 26.78 -4.64 -6.00
CA ASP A 117 26.82 -6.09 -5.99
C ASP A 117 25.83 -6.68 -7.03
N PRO A 118 26.25 -7.66 -7.85
CA PRO A 118 25.37 -8.29 -8.82
C PRO A 118 24.23 -9.10 -8.20
N ASP A 119 24.31 -9.48 -6.92
CA ASP A 119 23.23 -10.16 -6.20
C ASP A 119 22.41 -9.16 -5.37
N PHE A 120 21.14 -9.01 -5.75
CA PHE A 120 20.19 -8.10 -5.09
C PHE A 120 20.02 -8.34 -3.58
N LYS A 121 20.22 -9.58 -3.07
CA LYS A 121 20.11 -9.82 -1.62
C LYS A 121 21.28 -9.22 -0.87
N VAL A 122 22.49 -9.31 -1.44
CA VAL A 122 23.68 -8.67 -0.88
C VAL A 122 23.54 -7.15 -0.96
N GLN A 123 23.10 -6.63 -2.11
CA GLN A 123 22.84 -5.21 -2.32
C GLN A 123 21.85 -4.63 -1.29
N ASN A 124 20.66 -5.23 -1.14
CA ASN A 124 19.65 -4.76 -0.19
C ASN A 124 20.13 -4.81 1.25
N LYS A 125 20.85 -5.88 1.62
CA LYS A 125 21.43 -6.00 2.94
C LYS A 125 22.49 -4.92 3.20
N ALA A 126 23.23 -4.52 2.16
CA ALA A 126 24.23 -3.46 2.27
C ALA A 126 23.54 -2.12 2.48
N ILE A 127 22.47 -1.82 1.73
CA ILE A 127 21.62 -0.64 1.92
C ILE A 127 21.11 -0.57 3.36
N GLU A 128 20.50 -1.65 3.88
CA GLU A 128 20.02 -1.73 5.27
C GLU A 128 21.12 -1.41 6.27
N ALA A 129 22.31 -2.01 6.09
CA ALA A 129 23.45 -1.80 6.97
C ALA A 129 23.94 -0.34 6.92
N ILE A 130 24.04 0.25 5.74
CA ILE A 130 24.49 1.63 5.56
C ILE A 130 23.50 2.62 6.19
N VAL A 131 22.21 2.44 5.93
CA VAL A 131 21.13 3.29 6.48
C VAL A 131 21.05 3.17 8.00
N LYS A 132 21.33 1.98 8.56
CA LYS A 132 21.39 1.77 10.01
C LYS A 132 22.58 2.50 10.65
N ILE A 133 23.75 2.51 9.99
CA ILE A 133 24.97 3.13 10.52
C ILE A 133 24.91 4.66 10.42
N LYS A 134 24.35 5.19 9.32
CA LYS A 134 24.29 6.64 9.03
C LYS A 134 25.66 7.33 9.14
N HIS A 135 26.71 6.70 8.62
CA HIS A 135 28.06 7.27 8.72
C HIS A 135 28.22 8.52 7.82
N PRO A 136 28.83 9.63 8.29
CA PRO A 136 28.97 10.85 7.48
C PRO A 136 29.74 10.65 6.17
N LYS A 137 30.79 9.81 6.19
CA LYS A 137 31.58 9.47 4.99
C LYS A 137 30.82 8.67 3.93
N THR A 138 29.65 8.13 4.25
CA THR A 138 28.87 7.35 3.28
C THR A 138 28.56 8.16 2.03
N VAL A 139 28.19 9.45 2.18
CA VAL A 139 27.88 10.34 1.05
C VAL A 139 29.05 10.42 0.08
N LEU A 140 30.28 10.56 0.59
CA LEU A 140 31.50 10.64 -0.23
C LEU A 140 31.66 9.42 -1.15
N TYR A 141 31.38 8.22 -0.65
CA TYR A 141 31.52 6.98 -1.39
C TYR A 141 30.31 6.64 -2.28
N LEU A 142 29.15 7.26 -2.04
CA LEU A 142 27.94 7.05 -2.86
C LEU A 142 27.90 7.92 -4.11
N ILE A 143 28.51 9.10 -4.11
CA ILE A 143 28.48 10.02 -5.25
C ILE A 143 28.89 9.36 -6.58
N PRO A 144 29.95 8.52 -6.65
CA PRO A 144 30.28 7.81 -7.89
C PRO A 144 29.17 6.88 -8.39
N HIS A 145 28.44 6.24 -7.46
CA HIS A 145 27.38 5.29 -7.78
C HIS A 145 26.13 5.95 -8.37
N LEU A 146 25.94 7.26 -8.14
CA LEU A 146 24.89 8.04 -8.81
C LEU A 146 25.12 8.22 -10.31
N LYS A 147 26.33 7.97 -10.80
CA LYS A 147 26.71 8.10 -12.21
C LYS A 147 27.01 6.74 -12.84
N ASP A 148 26.62 5.66 -12.18
CA ASP A 148 26.82 4.30 -12.68
C ASP A 148 25.95 4.05 -13.91
N GLU A 149 26.43 3.26 -14.87
CA GLU A 149 25.67 2.88 -16.07
C GLU A 149 24.41 2.06 -15.70
N SER A 150 24.50 1.27 -14.63
CA SER A 150 23.41 0.46 -14.13
C SER A 150 22.37 1.30 -13.37
N GLU A 151 21.14 1.32 -13.89
CA GLU A 151 20.00 1.96 -13.20
C GLU A 151 19.81 1.41 -11.78
N TYR A 152 20.07 0.11 -11.57
CA TYR A 152 19.90 -0.53 -10.25
C TYR A 152 20.87 0.04 -9.22
N VAL A 153 22.10 0.34 -9.64
CA VAL A 153 23.12 0.93 -8.77
C VAL A 153 22.77 2.38 -8.45
N ARG A 154 22.34 3.14 -9.47
CA ARG A 154 21.88 4.53 -9.27
C ARG A 154 20.69 4.60 -8.30
N ARG A 155 19.69 3.72 -8.47
CA ARG A 155 18.51 3.63 -7.58
C ARG A 155 18.91 3.32 -6.14
N ALA A 156 19.78 2.34 -5.93
CA ALA A 156 20.26 1.97 -4.60
C ALA A 156 21.07 3.10 -3.94
N ALA A 157 21.91 3.80 -4.71
CA ALA A 157 22.67 4.94 -4.21
C ALA A 157 21.76 6.10 -3.77
N VAL A 158 20.72 6.44 -4.56
CA VAL A 158 19.76 7.48 -4.16
C VAL A 158 18.90 7.05 -2.98
N GLU A 159 18.52 5.76 -2.89
CA GLU A 159 17.77 5.25 -1.73
C GLU A 159 18.54 5.48 -0.43
N VAL A 160 19.82 5.14 -0.42
CA VAL A 160 20.67 5.38 0.74
C VAL A 160 20.78 6.89 1.02
N LEU A 161 21.06 7.70 -0.01
CA LEU A 161 21.14 9.15 0.13
C LEU A 161 19.86 9.77 0.67
N ASN A 162 18.67 9.28 0.32
CA ASN A 162 17.40 9.81 0.83
C ASN A 162 17.25 9.64 2.36
N GLU A 163 17.96 8.70 2.97
CA GLU A 163 17.93 8.44 4.42
C GLU A 163 19.08 9.10 5.20
N ILE A 164 20.19 9.40 4.53
CA ILE A 164 21.40 9.98 5.15
C ILE A 164 21.74 11.40 4.63
N ALA A 165 20.91 11.92 3.73
CA ALA A 165 21.15 13.11 2.94
C ALA A 165 21.63 14.29 3.79
N SER A 166 22.64 15.00 3.30
CA SER A 166 23.21 16.15 3.99
C SER A 166 23.25 17.37 3.05
N LYS A 167 23.53 18.55 3.60
CA LYS A 167 23.66 19.78 2.79
C LYS A 167 24.78 19.69 1.74
N GLU A 168 25.72 18.77 1.92
CA GLU A 168 26.84 18.53 1.00
C GLU A 168 26.39 17.79 -0.27
N SER A 169 25.41 16.88 -0.17
CA SER A 169 24.90 16.07 -1.30
C SER A 169 23.93 16.81 -2.22
N VAL A 170 23.56 18.05 -1.89
CA VAL A 170 22.57 18.83 -2.66
C VAL A 170 22.95 18.95 -4.13
N LYS A 171 24.23 19.19 -4.45
CA LYS A 171 24.69 19.33 -5.84
C LYS A 171 24.47 18.04 -6.63
N ASP A 172 24.80 16.90 -6.03
CA ASP A 172 24.74 15.60 -6.70
C ASP A 172 23.29 15.11 -6.82
N LEU A 173 22.44 15.37 -5.82
CA LEU A 173 21.01 15.09 -5.90
C LEU A 173 20.31 15.96 -6.97
N LEU A 174 20.72 17.23 -7.13
CA LEU A 174 20.19 18.08 -8.20
C LEU A 174 20.55 17.55 -9.60
N ASN A 175 21.72 16.92 -9.75
CA ASN A 175 22.06 16.23 -11.00
C ASN A 175 21.23 14.95 -11.17
N ALA A 176 20.95 14.21 -10.10
CA ALA A 176 20.14 12.98 -10.13
C ALA A 176 18.65 13.24 -10.45
N ILE A 177 18.13 14.46 -10.22
CA ILE A 177 16.80 14.85 -10.73
C ILE A 177 16.73 14.79 -12.26
N LYS A 178 17.87 14.93 -12.95
CA LYS A 178 17.96 14.88 -14.42
C LYS A 178 18.29 13.48 -14.95
N ASP A 179 18.18 12.45 -14.12
CA ASP A 179 18.45 11.07 -14.54
C ASP A 179 17.38 10.56 -15.51
N GLU A 180 17.79 9.70 -16.44
CA GLU A 180 16.87 9.04 -17.38
C GLU A 180 15.87 8.13 -16.65
N ASP A 181 16.29 7.54 -15.52
CA ASP A 181 15.46 6.67 -14.69
C ASP A 181 14.49 7.45 -13.79
N TRP A 182 13.19 7.18 -13.93
CA TRP A 182 12.16 7.91 -13.19
C TRP A 182 12.26 7.73 -11.67
N TRP A 183 12.69 6.56 -11.19
CA TRP A 183 12.79 6.27 -9.77
C TRP A 183 13.93 7.08 -9.16
N VAL A 184 15.08 7.11 -9.82
CA VAL A 184 16.23 7.94 -9.43
C VAL A 184 15.79 9.41 -9.29
N ARG A 185 15.03 9.95 -10.26
CA ARG A 185 14.50 11.32 -10.20
C ARG A 185 13.60 11.56 -8.98
N SER A 186 12.60 10.71 -8.81
CA SER A 186 11.61 10.83 -7.72
C SER A 186 12.27 10.76 -6.35
N ARG A 187 13.21 9.82 -6.18
CA ARG A 187 13.89 9.60 -4.90
C ARG A 187 14.91 10.71 -4.59
N ALA A 188 15.53 11.30 -5.61
CA ALA A 188 16.38 12.47 -5.46
C ALA A 188 15.55 13.71 -5.07
N ALA A 189 14.35 13.86 -5.64
CA ALA A 189 13.40 14.91 -5.25
C ALA A 189 12.94 14.77 -3.79
N ASP A 190 12.54 13.56 -3.36
CA ASP A 190 12.20 13.27 -1.94
C ASP A 190 13.36 13.69 -1.00
N ALA A 191 14.60 13.32 -1.35
CA ALA A 191 15.78 13.64 -0.57
C ALA A 191 16.03 15.16 -0.49
N LEU A 192 15.89 15.88 -1.60
CA LEU A 192 16.06 17.33 -1.66
C LEU A 192 14.96 18.07 -0.89
N GLY A 193 13.71 17.59 -0.96
CA GLY A 193 12.60 18.10 -0.17
C GLY A 193 12.87 17.99 1.34
N LYS A 194 13.37 16.83 1.80
CA LYS A 194 13.77 16.62 3.20
C LYS A 194 14.95 17.49 3.64
N ILE A 195 15.96 17.71 2.77
CA ILE A 195 17.12 18.57 3.09
C ILE A 195 16.69 20.04 3.20
N GLY A 196 15.92 20.51 2.22
CA GLY A 196 15.45 21.88 2.10
C GLY A 196 16.54 22.96 2.18
N GLY A 197 16.11 24.15 2.59
CA GLY A 197 16.97 25.32 2.79
C GLY A 197 17.29 26.10 1.52
N LYS A 198 17.83 27.32 1.71
CA LYS A 198 18.01 28.35 0.66
C LYS A 198 18.73 27.87 -0.60
N ARG A 199 19.70 26.96 -0.45
CA ARG A 199 20.47 26.43 -1.59
C ARG A 199 19.62 25.51 -2.47
N VAL A 200 18.81 24.63 -1.86
CA VAL A 200 17.88 23.75 -2.58
C VAL A 200 16.82 24.61 -3.25
N VAL A 201 16.19 25.51 -2.50
CA VAL A 201 15.13 26.39 -3.00
C VAL A 201 15.59 27.21 -4.22
N ARG A 202 16.77 27.85 -4.14
CA ARG A 202 17.33 28.61 -5.27
C ARG A 202 17.54 27.76 -6.53
N ALA A 203 18.00 26.52 -6.37
CA ALA A 203 18.22 25.62 -7.50
C ALA A 203 16.90 25.13 -8.09
N VAL A 204 15.94 24.78 -7.24
CA VAL A 204 14.63 24.26 -7.66
C VAL A 204 13.81 25.32 -8.39
N ILE A 205 13.89 26.59 -7.99
CA ILE A 205 13.27 27.71 -8.72
C ILE A 205 13.79 27.79 -10.18
N GLN A 206 15.04 27.42 -10.43
CA GLN A 206 15.58 27.36 -11.80
C GLN A 206 15.03 26.15 -12.57
N LEU A 207 14.83 25.01 -11.89
CA LEU A 207 14.31 23.77 -12.49
C LEU A 207 12.84 23.85 -12.91
N ILE A 208 12.04 24.75 -12.32
CA ILE A 208 10.67 25.00 -12.79
C ILE A 208 10.65 25.50 -14.25
N LYS A 209 11.74 26.10 -14.74
CA LYS A 209 11.83 26.65 -16.10
C LYS A 209 12.51 25.69 -17.08
N ASP A 210 12.68 24.44 -16.68
CA ASP A 210 13.35 23.43 -17.52
C ASP A 210 12.41 22.99 -18.66
N ASP A 211 12.99 22.68 -19.83
CA ASP A 211 12.22 22.27 -21.01
C ASP A 211 11.54 20.90 -20.79
N ASP A 212 12.14 20.05 -19.95
CA ASP A 212 11.61 18.72 -19.61
C ASP A 212 10.48 18.79 -18.57
N GLU A 213 9.30 18.28 -18.94
CA GLU A 213 8.13 18.24 -18.06
C GLU A 213 8.38 17.47 -16.75
N PHE A 214 9.15 16.38 -16.77
CA PHE A 214 9.43 15.58 -15.58
C PHE A 214 10.35 16.31 -14.60
N ILE A 215 11.27 17.13 -15.11
CA ILE A 215 12.12 17.98 -14.28
C ILE A 215 11.26 19.06 -13.61
N ARG A 216 10.36 19.71 -14.37
CA ARG A 216 9.41 20.69 -13.80
C ARG A 216 8.49 20.07 -12.74
N ARG A 217 7.96 18.87 -12.98
CA ARG A 217 7.17 18.10 -11.98
C ARG A 217 7.99 17.73 -10.74
N SER A 218 9.26 17.37 -10.90
CA SER A 218 10.13 17.10 -9.73
C SER A 218 10.41 18.39 -8.94
N ALA A 219 10.56 19.52 -9.63
CA ALA A 219 10.78 20.81 -9.00
C ALA A 219 9.58 21.25 -8.15
N ILE A 220 8.35 21.09 -8.66
CA ILE A 220 7.14 21.48 -7.94
C ILE A 220 6.94 20.63 -6.67
N GLU A 221 7.23 19.33 -6.73
CA GLU A 221 7.19 18.44 -5.57
C GLU A 221 8.16 18.88 -4.47
N ILE A 222 9.40 19.24 -4.84
CA ILE A 222 10.40 19.70 -3.86
C ILE A 222 9.95 21.03 -3.23
N ILE A 223 9.35 21.93 -4.01
CA ILE A 223 8.83 23.19 -3.48
C ILE A 223 7.75 22.92 -2.44
N ASN A 224 6.77 22.09 -2.78
CA ASN A 224 5.66 21.77 -1.88
C ASN A 224 6.15 21.08 -0.61
N ALA A 225 7.18 20.23 -0.71
CA ALA A 225 7.80 19.59 0.46
C ALA A 225 8.57 20.57 1.35
N THR A 226 9.23 21.60 0.78
CA THR A 226 10.03 22.55 1.56
C THR A 226 9.19 23.61 2.27
N LYS A 227 8.00 23.93 1.75
CA LYS A 227 7.08 24.97 2.28
C LYS A 227 7.78 26.31 2.56
N ASP A 228 8.73 26.68 1.70
CA ASP A 228 9.50 27.92 1.82
C ASP A 228 8.78 29.07 1.10
N ASP A 229 8.37 30.10 1.84
CA ASP A 229 7.65 31.28 1.30
C ASP A 229 8.36 31.95 0.11
N SER A 230 9.69 31.83 0.00
CA SER A 230 10.44 32.41 -1.13
C SER A 230 10.14 31.76 -2.48
N THR A 231 9.42 30.64 -2.51
CA THR A 231 8.96 29.98 -3.74
C THR A 231 7.62 30.52 -4.25
N PHE A 232 6.95 31.40 -3.52
CA PHE A 232 5.61 31.91 -3.86
C PHE A 232 5.52 32.42 -5.30
N GLU A 233 6.42 33.31 -5.72
CA GLU A 233 6.43 33.84 -7.09
C GLU A 233 6.68 32.76 -8.14
N ALA A 234 7.47 31.74 -7.78
CA ALA A 234 7.78 30.62 -8.67
C ALA A 234 6.56 29.71 -8.86
N LEU A 235 5.80 29.45 -7.78
CA LEU A 235 4.53 28.73 -7.82
C LEU A 235 3.46 29.50 -8.62
N VAL A 236 3.37 30.82 -8.44
CA VAL A 236 2.46 31.66 -9.25
C VAL A 236 2.82 31.55 -10.73
N GLN A 237 4.11 31.61 -11.08
CA GLN A 237 4.55 31.43 -12.46
C GLN A 237 4.19 30.03 -13.02
N SER A 238 4.23 28.99 -12.20
CA SER A 238 3.86 27.61 -12.60
C SER A 238 2.38 27.39 -12.88
N LEU A 239 1.50 28.34 -12.52
CA LEU A 239 0.07 28.24 -12.86
C LEU A 239 -0.18 28.35 -14.37
N ASP A 240 0.76 28.94 -15.12
CA ASP A 240 0.71 29.06 -16.58
C ASP A 240 1.55 27.98 -17.31
N ASP A 241 2.00 26.93 -16.61
CA ASP A 241 2.81 25.87 -17.22
C ASP A 241 2.03 25.12 -18.32
N SER A 242 2.73 24.63 -19.34
CA SER A 242 2.11 23.81 -20.40
C SER A 242 1.62 22.46 -19.86
N ASP A 243 2.29 21.92 -18.85
CA ASP A 243 1.96 20.66 -18.21
C ASP A 243 0.85 20.82 -17.16
N TRP A 244 -0.22 20.04 -17.30
CA TRP A 244 -1.40 20.14 -16.43
C TRP A 244 -1.09 19.76 -14.97
N TRP A 245 -0.20 18.79 -14.74
CA TRP A 245 0.16 18.33 -13.41
C TRP A 245 0.96 19.40 -12.67
N VAL A 246 1.86 20.09 -13.36
CA VAL A 246 2.61 21.22 -12.79
C VAL A 246 1.65 22.32 -12.33
N ARG A 247 0.64 22.67 -13.15
CA ARG A 247 -0.36 23.68 -12.79
C ARG A 247 -1.16 23.28 -11.54
N GLU A 248 -1.70 22.07 -11.49
CA GLU A 248 -2.49 21.59 -10.34
C GLU A 248 -1.65 21.54 -9.07
N ARG A 249 -0.43 20.99 -9.14
CA ARG A 249 0.45 20.87 -7.98
C ARG A 249 0.96 22.23 -7.50
N ALA A 250 1.04 23.22 -8.38
CA ALA A 250 1.33 24.60 -8.01
C ALA A 250 0.17 25.25 -7.24
N ILE A 251 -1.09 24.95 -7.60
CA ILE A 251 -2.27 25.40 -6.85
C ILE A 251 -2.24 24.83 -5.42
N ASP A 252 -2.00 23.52 -5.28
CA ASP A 252 -1.85 22.88 -3.97
C ASP A 252 -0.73 23.52 -3.15
N GLY A 253 0.42 23.76 -3.78
CA GLY A 253 1.56 24.43 -3.14
C GLY A 253 1.23 25.83 -2.63
N LEU A 254 0.52 26.63 -3.43
CA LEU A 254 0.07 27.97 -3.04
C LEU A 254 -0.94 27.92 -1.88
N ALA A 255 -1.84 26.94 -1.89
CA ALA A 255 -2.80 26.74 -0.82
C ALA A 255 -2.11 26.33 0.50
N ASP A 256 -1.14 25.41 0.43
CA ASP A 256 -0.39 24.89 1.57
C ASP A 256 0.56 25.90 2.20
N LEU A 257 1.08 26.86 1.42
CA LEU A 257 1.81 28.02 1.97
C LEU A 257 0.91 28.90 2.85
N GLY A 258 -0.42 28.84 2.68
CA GLY A 258 -1.37 29.61 3.47
C GLY A 258 -1.38 31.12 3.18
N ASN A 259 -0.65 31.57 2.15
CA ASN A 259 -0.51 32.98 1.83
C ASN A 259 -1.68 33.46 0.95
N LYS A 260 -2.66 34.14 1.56
CA LYS A 260 -3.86 34.66 0.88
C LYS A 260 -3.58 35.61 -0.31
N LYS A 261 -2.34 36.09 -0.51
CA LYS A 261 -1.97 36.87 -1.70
C LYS A 261 -2.17 36.12 -3.02
N CYS A 262 -2.23 34.79 -3.02
CA CYS A 262 -2.50 34.01 -4.24
C CYS A 262 -3.99 34.00 -4.61
N VAL A 263 -4.91 34.31 -3.68
CA VAL A 263 -6.36 34.20 -3.90
C VAL A 263 -6.84 34.95 -5.15
N PRO A 264 -6.46 36.23 -5.39
CA PRO A 264 -6.88 36.93 -6.62
C PRO A 264 -6.42 36.24 -7.91
N VAL A 265 -5.23 35.65 -7.90
CA VAL A 265 -4.68 34.93 -9.06
C VAL A 265 -5.46 33.63 -9.31
N LEU A 266 -5.76 32.88 -8.25
CA LEU A 266 -6.57 31.66 -8.33
C LEU A 266 -8.01 31.94 -8.76
N ILE A 267 -8.60 33.06 -8.32
CA ILE A 267 -9.93 33.52 -8.77
C ILE A 267 -9.94 33.81 -10.28
N ASN A 268 -8.91 34.50 -10.78
CA ASN A 268 -8.77 34.76 -12.21
C ASN A 268 -8.59 33.45 -13.00
N MET A 269 -7.81 32.51 -12.48
CA MET A 269 -7.60 31.20 -13.09
C MET A 269 -8.89 30.39 -13.17
N LEU A 270 -9.71 30.39 -12.12
CA LEU A 270 -11.03 29.74 -12.11
C LEU A 270 -11.93 30.33 -13.20
N SER A 271 -11.93 31.66 -13.32
CA SER A 271 -12.75 32.37 -14.31
C SER A 271 -12.37 32.03 -15.74
N ASN A 272 -11.08 31.79 -16.02
CA ASN A 272 -10.57 31.43 -17.34
C ASN A 272 -10.68 29.93 -17.66
N ASN A 273 -10.92 29.07 -16.67
CA ASN A 273 -10.96 27.62 -16.80
C ASN A 273 -12.30 27.01 -16.35
N SER A 274 -13.39 27.78 -16.41
CA SER A 274 -14.71 27.35 -15.92
C SER A 274 -15.25 26.07 -16.58
N ASP A 275 -14.76 25.74 -17.78
CA ASP A 275 -15.18 24.56 -18.54
C ASP A 275 -14.35 23.29 -18.21
N ASN A 276 -13.25 23.41 -17.46
CA ASN A 276 -12.40 22.29 -17.07
C ASN A 276 -12.74 21.83 -15.65
N GLU A 277 -13.59 20.80 -15.54
CA GLU A 277 -14.07 20.24 -14.28
C GLU A 277 -12.95 19.91 -13.28
N ALA A 278 -11.88 19.23 -13.72
CA ALA A 278 -10.78 18.83 -12.84
C ALA A 278 -10.08 20.05 -12.23
N MET A 279 -9.79 21.06 -13.07
CA MET A 279 -9.15 22.30 -12.64
C MET A 279 -10.05 23.11 -11.68
N VAL A 280 -11.36 23.17 -11.96
CA VAL A 280 -12.33 23.84 -11.09
C VAL A 280 -12.35 23.20 -9.71
N VAL A 281 -12.40 21.88 -9.62
CA VAL A 281 -12.39 21.15 -8.33
C VAL A 281 -11.11 21.43 -7.52
N VAL A 282 -9.94 21.45 -8.17
CA VAL A 282 -8.66 21.75 -7.51
C VAL A 282 -8.66 23.18 -6.96
N LEU A 283 -9.14 24.15 -7.73
CA LEU A 283 -9.24 25.55 -7.30
C LEU A 283 -10.22 25.75 -6.14
N LEU A 284 -11.36 25.05 -6.16
CA LEU A 284 -12.35 25.07 -5.08
C LEU A 284 -11.77 24.52 -3.76
N LYS A 285 -11.00 23.44 -3.82
CA LYS A 285 -10.27 22.90 -2.67
C LYS A 285 -9.23 23.89 -2.14
N ALA A 286 -8.48 24.53 -3.03
CA ALA A 286 -7.50 25.55 -2.64
C ALA A 286 -8.14 26.73 -1.89
N PHE A 287 -9.31 27.21 -2.34
CA PHE A 287 -10.04 28.27 -1.63
C PHE A 287 -10.49 27.83 -0.23
N ALA A 288 -10.94 26.59 -0.07
CA ALA A 288 -11.30 26.04 1.23
C ALA A 288 -10.08 25.97 2.17
N THR A 289 -8.95 25.45 1.69
CA THR A 289 -7.68 25.38 2.46
C THR A 289 -7.21 26.77 2.89
N LEU A 290 -7.29 27.77 2.00
CA LEU A 290 -6.90 29.15 2.27
C LEU A 290 -7.90 29.92 3.14
N LYS A 291 -9.10 29.37 3.36
CA LYS A 291 -10.26 30.10 3.93
C LYS A 291 -10.45 31.44 3.23
N ALA A 292 -10.61 31.39 1.92
CA ALA A 292 -10.62 32.55 1.03
C ALA A 292 -12.04 33.15 0.92
N ASN A 293 -12.40 34.03 1.85
CA ASN A 293 -13.68 34.76 1.86
C ASN A 293 -13.95 35.51 0.54
N ASP A 294 -12.91 36.11 -0.06
CA ASP A 294 -13.01 36.83 -1.33
C ASP A 294 -13.41 35.94 -2.52
N ALA A 295 -13.35 34.60 -2.37
CA ALA A 295 -13.72 33.64 -3.40
C ALA A 295 -15.19 33.18 -3.32
N VAL A 296 -15.99 33.68 -2.38
CA VAL A 296 -17.41 33.29 -2.21
C VAL A 296 -18.20 33.50 -3.51
N ASP A 297 -18.13 34.70 -4.10
CA ASP A 297 -18.92 35.03 -5.29
C ASP A 297 -18.62 34.13 -6.50
N VAL A 298 -17.34 33.80 -6.71
CA VAL A 298 -16.94 32.92 -7.82
C VAL A 298 -17.26 31.46 -7.54
N THR A 299 -17.26 31.05 -6.27
CA THR A 299 -17.67 29.70 -5.84
C THR A 299 -19.18 29.52 -5.99
N VAL A 300 -19.99 30.51 -5.62
CA VAL A 300 -21.44 30.52 -5.83
C VAL A 300 -21.81 30.36 -7.31
N LYS A 301 -21.03 30.96 -8.22
CA LYS A 301 -21.24 30.75 -9.67
C LYS A 301 -21.06 29.29 -10.10
N GLN A 302 -20.18 28.53 -9.44
CA GLN A 302 -19.93 27.11 -9.76
C GLN A 302 -21.09 26.19 -9.37
N LEU A 303 -21.98 26.62 -8.47
CA LEU A 303 -23.20 25.86 -8.14
C LEU A 303 -24.15 25.69 -9.34
N LYS A 304 -23.99 26.50 -10.40
CA LYS A 304 -24.75 26.38 -11.65
C LYS A 304 -24.09 25.46 -12.68
N SER A 305 -22.99 24.79 -12.32
CA SER A 305 -22.30 23.85 -13.19
C SER A 305 -23.21 22.67 -13.57
N LYS A 306 -22.90 22.03 -14.70
CA LYS A 306 -23.56 20.77 -15.09
C LYS A 306 -22.94 19.54 -14.43
N SER A 307 -21.74 19.66 -13.86
CA SER A 307 -21.06 18.56 -13.18
C SER A 307 -21.47 18.50 -11.72
N GLU A 308 -21.98 17.34 -11.29
CA GLU A 308 -22.30 17.06 -9.89
C GLU A 308 -21.09 17.16 -8.98
N ASN A 309 -19.90 16.77 -9.44
CA ASN A 309 -18.67 16.86 -8.64
C ASN A 309 -18.32 18.32 -8.34
N VAL A 310 -18.43 19.20 -9.34
CA VAL A 310 -18.20 20.63 -9.17
C VAL A 310 -19.21 21.22 -8.19
N ILE A 311 -20.48 20.84 -8.29
CA ILE A 311 -21.52 21.31 -7.36
C ILE A 311 -21.21 20.83 -5.93
N LYS A 312 -20.94 19.54 -5.74
CA LYS A 312 -20.62 18.95 -4.44
C LYS A 312 -19.40 19.62 -3.81
N GLU A 313 -18.35 19.86 -4.58
CA GLU A 313 -17.15 20.54 -4.07
C GLU A 313 -17.42 22.01 -3.78
N ALA A 314 -18.17 22.72 -4.62
CA ALA A 314 -18.51 24.12 -4.38
C ALA A 314 -19.32 24.30 -3.08
N ILE A 315 -20.28 23.40 -2.81
CA ILE A 315 -21.02 23.40 -1.53
C ILE A 315 -20.05 23.21 -0.35
N LYS A 316 -19.16 22.22 -0.41
CA LYS A 316 -18.15 21.98 0.66
C LYS A 316 -17.23 23.17 0.87
N THR A 317 -16.78 23.81 -0.21
CA THR A 317 -15.95 25.02 -0.14
C THR A 317 -16.70 26.16 0.53
N LEU A 318 -17.96 26.41 0.16
CA LEU A 318 -18.80 27.46 0.76
C LEU A 318 -19.00 27.24 2.26
N MET A 319 -19.14 26.00 2.73
CA MET A 319 -19.20 25.71 4.18
C MET A 319 -17.98 26.22 4.96
N VAL A 320 -16.85 26.40 4.29
CA VAL A 320 -15.57 26.80 4.92
C VAL A 320 -15.27 28.28 4.71
N ILE A 321 -15.59 28.84 3.54
CA ILE A 321 -15.18 30.20 3.16
C ILE A 321 -16.25 31.29 3.43
N THR A 322 -17.47 30.90 3.79
CA THR A 322 -18.56 31.85 4.08
C THR A 322 -18.26 32.63 5.38
N ASP A 323 -18.57 33.92 5.37
CA ASP A 323 -18.54 34.80 6.54
C ASP A 323 -19.90 35.45 6.80
N ASP A 324 -20.03 36.11 7.95
CA ASP A 324 -21.26 36.77 8.41
C ASP A 324 -21.90 37.70 7.36
N ASN A 325 -21.10 38.33 6.50
CA ASN A 325 -21.61 39.24 5.46
C ASN A 325 -22.18 38.50 4.25
N THR A 326 -21.77 37.25 4.03
CA THR A 326 -22.11 36.44 2.86
C THR A 326 -23.10 35.31 3.14
N ILE A 327 -23.40 35.00 4.41
CA ILE A 327 -24.33 33.94 4.84
C ILE A 327 -25.65 33.98 4.05
N GLU A 328 -26.35 35.12 4.05
CA GLU A 328 -27.68 35.20 3.43
C GLU A 328 -27.63 34.92 1.92
N THR A 329 -26.57 35.40 1.25
CA THR A 329 -26.37 35.20 -0.18
C THR A 329 -26.03 33.74 -0.50
N VAL A 330 -25.16 33.13 0.31
CA VAL A 330 -24.71 31.74 0.13
C VAL A 330 -25.86 30.76 0.41
N VAL A 331 -26.59 30.94 1.51
CA VAL A 331 -27.72 30.09 1.87
C VAL A 331 -28.78 30.12 0.78
N LYS A 332 -29.19 31.31 0.31
CA LYS A 332 -30.16 31.43 -0.80
C LYS A 332 -29.66 30.78 -2.10
N ALA A 333 -28.36 30.83 -2.36
CA ALA A 333 -27.78 30.22 -3.56
C ALA A 333 -27.76 28.69 -3.48
N ILE A 334 -27.40 28.12 -2.34
CA ILE A 334 -27.41 26.66 -2.11
C ILE A 334 -28.85 26.14 -2.16
N ASP A 335 -29.78 26.81 -1.45
CA ASP A 335 -31.20 26.44 -1.36
C ASP A 335 -31.86 26.36 -2.73
N LYS A 336 -31.62 27.36 -3.58
CA LYS A 336 -32.12 27.37 -4.97
C LYS A 336 -31.57 26.23 -5.83
N VAL A 337 -30.35 25.77 -5.54
CA VAL A 337 -29.69 24.74 -6.35
C VAL A 337 -30.16 23.36 -5.93
N ILE A 338 -30.36 23.10 -4.64
CA ILE A 338 -30.77 21.77 -4.16
C ILE A 338 -32.17 21.36 -4.60
N GLU A 339 -33.13 22.29 -4.76
CA GLU A 339 -34.54 21.99 -5.10
C GLU A 339 -34.74 21.05 -6.30
N ASN A 340 -33.80 21.02 -7.26
CA ASN A 340 -33.91 20.22 -8.49
C ASN A 340 -32.70 19.30 -8.73
N GLN A 341 -31.95 18.95 -7.69
CA GLN A 341 -30.73 18.12 -7.79
C GLN A 341 -30.94 16.70 -7.24
N ALA A 342 -29.98 15.81 -7.45
CA ALA A 342 -29.97 14.46 -6.88
C ALA A 342 -30.01 14.49 -5.34
N GLU A 343 -30.60 13.46 -4.73
CA GLU A 343 -30.80 13.32 -3.27
C GLU A 343 -29.51 13.58 -2.47
N GLU A 344 -28.37 13.04 -2.92
CA GLU A 344 -27.07 13.27 -2.28
C GLU A 344 -26.65 14.75 -2.22
N ILE A 345 -26.96 15.53 -3.26
CA ILE A 345 -26.64 16.97 -3.31
C ILE A 345 -27.60 17.75 -2.43
N GLN A 346 -28.86 17.32 -2.33
CA GLN A 346 -29.85 17.90 -1.43
C GLN A 346 -29.44 17.73 0.03
N GLU A 347 -29.06 16.50 0.42
CA GLU A 347 -28.56 16.22 1.77
C GLU A 347 -27.32 17.06 2.11
N LEU A 348 -26.34 17.10 1.20
CA LEU A 348 -25.12 17.89 1.39
C LEU A 348 -25.40 19.39 1.48
N GLY A 349 -26.29 19.92 0.64
CA GLY A 349 -26.65 21.33 0.67
C GLY A 349 -27.43 21.71 1.93
N GLN A 350 -28.32 20.85 2.42
CA GLN A 350 -29.03 21.07 3.67
C GLN A 350 -28.07 21.03 4.88
N GLU A 351 -27.14 20.07 4.89
CA GLU A 351 -26.06 20.02 5.89
C GLU A 351 -25.23 21.31 5.87
N ALA A 352 -24.87 21.78 4.67
CA ALA A 352 -24.11 23.01 4.49
C ALA A 352 -24.85 24.23 5.03
N ILE A 353 -26.15 24.39 4.70
CA ILE A 353 -26.98 25.49 5.21
C ILE A 353 -27.04 25.46 6.73
N ASN A 354 -27.34 24.31 7.33
CA ASN A 354 -27.42 24.18 8.79
C ASN A 354 -26.11 24.60 9.46
N ARG A 355 -24.98 24.13 8.92
CA ARG A 355 -23.65 24.45 9.47
C ARG A 355 -23.25 25.91 9.31
N ILE A 356 -23.66 26.56 8.22
CA ILE A 356 -23.38 27.98 7.96
C ILE A 356 -24.24 28.86 8.89
N VAL A 357 -25.51 28.50 9.11
CA VAL A 357 -26.44 29.25 9.96
C VAL A 357 -26.14 29.06 11.46
N GLU A 358 -25.73 27.86 11.89
CA GLU A 358 -25.34 27.59 13.28
C GLU A 358 -24.07 28.33 13.74
N GLN A 359 -23.36 29.04 12.84
CA GLN A 359 -22.21 29.88 13.19
C GLN A 359 -22.60 31.29 13.70
N GLU A 360 -23.88 31.63 13.87
CA GLU A 360 -24.28 32.90 14.50
C GLU A 360 -23.75 33.05 15.95
N PRO A 361 -23.14 34.19 16.31
CA PRO A 361 -23.01 34.59 17.71
C PRO A 361 -24.32 35.19 18.20
N ALA A 362 -24.87 34.61 19.27
CA ALA A 362 -26.03 35.14 19.97
C ALA A 362 -25.76 36.54 20.54
N ASP A 363 -26.57 37.55 20.19
CA ASP A 363 -26.84 38.65 21.13
C ASP A 363 -28.20 39.37 20.95
N SER A 364 -28.89 39.52 22.09
CA SER A 364 -29.95 40.48 22.47
C SER A 364 -31.31 40.41 21.73
N SER A 365 -32.50 40.38 22.36
CA SER A 365 -32.90 40.60 23.75
C SER A 365 -34.39 40.23 23.99
N ILE A 366 -34.65 39.57 25.14
CA ILE A 366 -35.83 39.67 26.05
C ILE A 366 -37.21 39.21 25.56
N GLN A 367 -37.75 38.15 26.19
CA GLN A 367 -38.90 38.29 27.12
C GLN A 367 -39.02 37.11 28.10
N VAL A 368 -38.90 37.48 29.39
CA VAL A 368 -39.28 36.69 30.55
C VAL A 368 -40.80 36.72 30.67
N PHE A 369 -41.46 35.56 30.75
CA PHE A 369 -42.66 35.40 31.57
C PHE A 369 -42.58 34.11 32.39
N LYS A 370 -42.96 34.27 33.66
CA LYS A 370 -42.90 33.29 34.75
C LYS A 370 -44.03 32.28 34.68
N SER A 371 -43.74 31.17 35.36
CA SER A 371 -44.55 30.04 35.86
C SER A 371 -46.05 30.25 36.04
N ASP A 372 -46.85 29.21 35.79
CA ASP A 372 -47.39 28.36 36.86
C ASP A 372 -48.05 27.06 36.29
N ASP A 373 -48.06 26.03 37.14
CA ASP A 373 -48.67 24.66 37.07
C ASP A 373 -47.93 23.58 36.23
N ILE A 374 -47.10 22.64 36.76
CA ILE A 374 -47.26 21.58 37.81
C ILE A 374 -48.33 20.54 37.37
N ASP A 375 -48.13 19.22 37.23
CA ASP A 375 -47.10 18.23 37.65
C ASP A 375 -47.28 16.92 36.80
N ILE A 376 -46.44 15.92 37.10
CA ILE A 376 -46.67 14.46 37.03
C ILE A 376 -45.77 13.65 36.06
N LYS A 377 -44.68 13.14 36.68
CA LYS A 377 -44.03 11.81 36.58
C LYS A 377 -42.95 11.55 35.52
N SER A 378 -41.72 11.70 35.99
CA SER A 378 -40.61 10.82 35.68
C SER A 378 -40.77 9.49 36.44
N ASP A 379 -41.15 8.42 35.74
CA ASP A 379 -41.05 7.05 36.26
C ASP A 379 -39.99 6.26 35.49
N THR A 380 -38.94 5.97 36.24
CA THR A 380 -37.89 4.98 36.05
C THR A 380 -38.45 3.59 35.72
N LEU A 381 -37.92 2.93 34.68
CA LEU A 381 -37.89 1.46 34.57
C LEU A 381 -36.46 1.03 34.18
N THR A 382 -35.56 0.87 35.15
CA THR A 382 -35.12 -0.42 35.73
C THR A 382 -34.84 -1.55 34.72
N LEU A 383 -33.55 -1.74 34.45
CA LEU A 383 -32.95 -3.03 34.12
C LEU A 383 -33.15 -4.00 35.30
N PRO A 384 -33.59 -5.26 35.10
CA PRO A 384 -33.50 -6.26 36.13
C PRO A 384 -32.12 -6.91 36.14
N GLY A 385 -31.50 -6.97 37.32
CA GLY A 385 -30.45 -7.93 37.63
C GLY A 385 -29.07 -7.34 37.94
N LYS A 386 -28.93 -6.79 39.15
CA LYS A 386 -27.63 -6.80 39.85
C LYS A 386 -27.17 -8.26 40.00
N VAL A 387 -26.21 -8.69 39.18
CA VAL A 387 -25.22 -9.66 39.68
C VAL A 387 -24.20 -8.86 40.47
N THR A 388 -24.11 -9.21 41.74
CA THR A 388 -23.15 -8.74 42.73
C THR A 388 -21.75 -8.54 42.13
N ARG A 389 -21.11 -7.40 42.44
CA ARG A 389 -19.65 -7.25 42.41
C ARG A 389 -19.07 -8.27 43.39
N GLY A 390 -18.87 -9.50 42.91
CA GLY A 390 -17.83 -10.37 43.41
C GLY A 390 -16.53 -9.92 42.75
N ASP A 391 -15.49 -9.77 43.55
CA ASP A 391 -14.12 -9.72 43.07
C ASP A 391 -13.88 -10.88 42.10
N VAL A 392 -13.82 -10.57 40.80
CA VAL A 392 -13.10 -11.39 39.84
C VAL A 392 -12.30 -10.44 38.99
N SER A 393 -11.00 -10.38 39.30
CA SER A 393 -9.96 -10.01 38.36
C SER A 393 -10.03 -10.96 37.16
N THR A 394 -10.89 -10.68 36.18
CA THR A 394 -10.66 -11.18 34.82
C THR A 394 -9.86 -10.12 34.10
N GLU A 395 -8.54 -10.32 34.11
CA GLU A 395 -7.66 -9.76 33.09
C GLU A 395 -8.37 -9.92 31.74
N SER A 396 -8.62 -8.81 31.03
CA SER A 396 -9.07 -8.87 29.64
C SER A 396 -7.96 -9.58 28.87
N LYS A 397 -8.07 -10.90 28.72
CA LYS A 397 -7.16 -11.69 27.87
C LYS A 397 -7.15 -11.01 26.52
N ILE A 398 -5.99 -10.54 26.11
CA ILE A 398 -5.75 -10.14 24.73
C ILE A 398 -6.05 -11.41 23.91
N ILE A 399 -7.18 -11.42 23.21
CA ILE A 399 -7.54 -12.56 22.35
C ILE A 399 -6.49 -12.61 21.26
N ASN A 400 -5.58 -13.57 21.36
CA ASN A 400 -4.62 -13.86 20.31
C ASN A 400 -5.26 -14.87 19.35
N PRO A 401 -5.56 -14.48 18.10
CA PRO A 401 -6.20 -15.36 17.11
C PRO A 401 -5.41 -16.67 16.87
N ASP A 402 -4.11 -16.68 17.13
CA ASP A 402 -3.29 -17.89 16.90
C ASP A 402 -3.39 -18.94 18.03
N ASP A 403 -4.01 -18.62 19.18
CA ASP A 403 -4.06 -19.48 20.37
C ASP A 403 -5.41 -20.19 20.62
N MET A 404 -6.38 -20.04 19.69
CA MET A 404 -7.75 -20.55 19.85
C MET A 404 -7.86 -22.08 19.74
N GLN A 405 -8.63 -22.70 20.63
CA GLN A 405 -9.00 -24.12 20.63
C GLN A 405 -10.46 -24.31 20.19
N PRO A 406 -10.80 -25.45 19.55
CA PRO A 406 -12.20 -25.82 19.29
C PRO A 406 -13.07 -25.67 20.54
N ASP A 407 -14.27 -25.15 20.36
CA ASP A 407 -15.27 -24.84 21.38
C ASP A 407 -14.97 -23.62 22.28
N ASP A 408 -13.86 -22.89 22.06
CA ASP A 408 -13.63 -21.60 22.71
C ASP A 408 -14.75 -20.60 22.37
N MET A 409 -15.25 -19.90 23.38
CA MET A 409 -16.30 -18.89 23.23
C MET A 409 -15.70 -17.49 23.06
N LEU A 410 -16.14 -16.78 22.01
CA LEU A 410 -15.80 -15.38 21.75
C LEU A 410 -17.01 -14.49 22.04
N ALA A 411 -16.82 -13.51 22.95
CA ALA A 411 -17.84 -12.57 23.40
C ALA A 411 -19.18 -13.26 23.78
N ASP A 412 -19.09 -14.45 24.38
CA ASP A 412 -20.23 -15.27 24.82
C ASP A 412 -21.29 -15.57 23.75
N ARG A 413 -20.95 -15.41 22.46
CA ARG A 413 -21.87 -15.62 21.33
C ARG A 413 -21.31 -16.55 20.26
N TYR A 414 -20.03 -16.41 19.93
CA TYR A 414 -19.45 -17.15 18.80
C TYR A 414 -18.61 -18.30 19.32
N ARG A 415 -19.06 -19.53 19.06
CA ARG A 415 -18.30 -20.74 19.39
C ARG A 415 -17.31 -21.03 18.26
N TYR A 416 -16.02 -21.03 18.57
CA TYR A 416 -14.99 -21.31 17.58
C TYR A 416 -15.03 -22.78 17.15
N ILE A 417 -15.09 -23.01 15.83
CA ILE A 417 -15.06 -24.36 15.25
C ILE A 417 -13.64 -24.67 14.78
N LYS A 418 -13.13 -23.87 13.84
CA LYS A 418 -11.79 -24.07 13.25
C LYS A 418 -11.25 -22.84 12.55
N LYS A 419 -9.94 -22.78 12.41
CA LYS A 419 -9.25 -21.81 11.55
C LYS A 419 -9.35 -22.25 10.08
N ILE A 420 -9.84 -21.35 9.22
CA ILE A 420 -9.95 -21.55 7.77
C ILE A 420 -8.67 -21.11 7.07
N GLY A 421 -8.04 -20.02 7.53
CA GLY A 421 -6.83 -19.50 6.91
C GLY A 421 -6.16 -18.37 7.68
N LYS A 422 -4.99 -17.96 7.18
CA LYS A 422 -4.24 -16.79 7.64
C LYS A 422 -3.69 -16.08 6.41
N GLY A 423 -3.97 -14.78 6.30
CA GLY A 423 -3.50 -13.93 5.22
C GLY A 423 -2.82 -12.67 5.74
N ALA A 424 -2.40 -11.79 4.81
CA ALA A 424 -1.77 -10.51 5.15
C ALA A 424 -2.64 -9.62 6.05
N PHE A 425 -3.97 -9.69 5.87
CA PHE A 425 -4.95 -8.87 6.58
C PHE A 425 -5.44 -9.48 7.89
N GLY A 426 -5.03 -10.72 8.21
CA GLY A 426 -5.29 -11.38 9.49
C GLY A 426 -5.78 -12.81 9.35
N SER A 427 -6.49 -13.29 10.38
CA SER A 427 -6.88 -14.70 10.52
C SER A 427 -8.36 -14.90 10.26
N VAL A 428 -8.72 -15.99 9.58
CA VAL A 428 -10.11 -16.31 9.19
C VAL A 428 -10.57 -17.53 9.96
N PHE A 429 -11.65 -17.41 10.73
CA PHE A 429 -12.23 -18.47 11.55
C PHE A 429 -13.62 -18.83 11.07
N LEU A 430 -13.92 -20.12 11.11
CA LEU A 430 -15.28 -20.64 11.10
C LEU A 430 -15.74 -20.72 12.55
N VAL A 431 -16.88 -20.09 12.82
CA VAL A 431 -17.52 -20.08 14.13
C VAL A 431 -18.99 -20.41 13.96
N GLU A 432 -19.60 -20.90 15.03
CA GLU A 432 -21.05 -20.98 15.15
C GLU A 432 -21.55 -19.78 15.93
N ASP A 433 -22.46 -19.00 15.35
CA ASP A 433 -23.20 -18.00 16.09
C ASP A 433 -24.28 -18.70 16.91
N THR A 434 -24.06 -18.85 18.21
CA THR A 434 -24.92 -19.64 19.10
C THR A 434 -26.31 -19.03 19.31
N ILE A 435 -26.52 -17.75 18.96
CA ILE A 435 -27.84 -17.11 19.08
C ILE A 435 -28.75 -17.52 17.92
N ILE A 436 -28.22 -17.53 16.70
CA ILE A 436 -29.00 -17.86 15.49
C ILE A 436 -28.78 -19.31 15.03
N SER A 437 -27.83 -20.03 15.65
CA SER A 437 -27.46 -21.41 15.34
C SER A 437 -27.00 -21.60 13.89
N GLU A 438 -26.22 -20.65 13.37
CA GLU A 438 -25.66 -20.69 12.02
C GLU A 438 -24.13 -20.62 12.04
N GLU A 439 -23.50 -21.31 11.08
CA GLU A 439 -22.07 -21.22 10.84
C GLU A 439 -21.74 -19.96 10.03
N ILE A 440 -20.81 -19.14 10.54
CA ILE A 440 -20.36 -17.91 9.90
C ILE A 440 -18.84 -17.82 9.89
N ILE A 441 -18.31 -16.94 9.05
CA ILE A 441 -16.90 -16.62 9.02
C ILE A 441 -16.63 -15.33 9.82
N LEU A 442 -15.63 -15.39 10.71
CA LEU A 442 -15.04 -14.21 11.35
C LEU A 442 -13.62 -14.00 10.84
N LYS A 443 -13.40 -12.92 10.10
CA LYS A 443 -12.07 -12.48 9.65
C LYS A 443 -11.51 -11.42 10.60
N PHE A 444 -10.64 -11.84 11.50
CA PHE A 444 -9.95 -10.95 12.44
C PHE A 444 -8.87 -10.14 11.75
N LEU A 445 -8.86 -8.83 11.96
CA LEU A 445 -7.88 -7.91 11.41
C LEU A 445 -6.57 -7.95 12.19
N ASN A 446 -5.43 -7.87 11.50
CA ASN A 446 -4.11 -7.85 12.13
C ASN A 446 -3.92 -6.56 12.98
N ALA A 447 -3.28 -6.69 14.15
CA ALA A 447 -3.10 -5.60 15.13
C ALA A 447 -2.38 -4.36 14.55
N GLN A 448 -1.54 -4.54 13.53
CA GLN A 448 -0.85 -3.44 12.82
C GLN A 448 -1.80 -2.47 12.09
N PHE A 449 -3.03 -2.89 11.78
CA PHE A 449 -4.06 -2.04 11.17
C PHE A 449 -4.97 -1.37 12.21
N VAL A 450 -4.82 -1.72 13.49
CA VAL A 450 -5.70 -1.27 14.58
C VAL A 450 -5.11 -0.04 15.32
N THR A 451 -3.86 0.34 15.04
CA THR A 451 -3.17 1.42 15.76
C THR A 451 -3.40 2.83 15.19
N ASP A 452 -3.98 2.96 13.99
CA ASP A 452 -4.25 4.24 13.34
C ASP A 452 -5.76 4.43 13.13
N GLU A 453 -6.37 5.37 13.86
CA GLU A 453 -7.80 5.66 13.78
C GLU A 453 -8.25 6.12 12.38
N SER A 454 -7.37 6.73 11.58
CA SER A 454 -7.69 7.17 10.22
C SER A 454 -7.88 5.99 9.27
N ILE A 455 -7.05 4.95 9.42
CA ILE A 455 -7.14 3.70 8.66
C ILE A 455 -8.42 2.95 9.03
N ILE A 456 -8.75 2.87 10.33
CA ILE A 456 -10.00 2.24 10.79
C ILE A 456 -11.23 2.98 10.25
N LYS A 457 -11.27 4.32 10.30
CA LYS A 457 -12.40 5.10 9.76
C LYS A 457 -12.58 4.89 8.27
N ARG A 458 -11.49 4.85 7.49
CA ARG A 458 -11.53 4.54 6.06
C ARG A 458 -11.96 3.11 5.80
N PHE A 459 -11.47 2.16 6.59
CA PHE A 459 -11.86 0.76 6.50
C PHE A 459 -13.37 0.58 6.74
N ILE A 460 -13.91 1.23 7.77
CA ILE A 460 -15.35 1.27 8.04
C ILE A 460 -16.11 1.91 6.87
N TYR A 461 -15.56 2.98 6.28
CA TYR A 461 -16.15 3.62 5.10
C TYR A 461 -16.25 2.64 3.92
N GLU A 462 -15.17 1.96 3.55
CA GLU A 462 -15.17 0.98 2.44
C GLU A 462 -16.06 -0.23 2.75
N LEU A 463 -16.07 -0.70 4.00
CA LEU A 463 -16.94 -1.80 4.44
C LEU A 463 -18.43 -1.46 4.30
N ARG A 464 -18.85 -0.20 4.51
CA ARG A 464 -20.24 0.23 4.35
C ARG A 464 -20.74 0.04 2.92
N PHE A 465 -19.91 0.30 1.91
CA PHE A 465 -20.30 0.07 0.51
C PHE A 465 -20.26 -1.41 0.16
N ALA A 466 -19.23 -2.15 0.62
CA ALA A 466 -19.13 -3.58 0.39
C ALA A 466 -20.34 -4.37 0.96
N ARG A 467 -20.92 -3.91 2.08
CA ARG A 467 -22.16 -4.48 2.65
C ARG A 467 -23.41 -4.26 1.80
N LYS A 468 -23.43 -3.25 0.93
CA LYS A 468 -24.56 -2.99 0.02
C LYS A 468 -24.63 -4.03 -1.10
N ILE A 469 -23.51 -4.67 -1.43
CA ILE A 469 -23.41 -5.66 -2.50
C ILE A 469 -24.21 -6.90 -2.09
N THR A 470 -25.24 -7.21 -2.87
CA THR A 470 -26.09 -8.38 -2.67
C THR A 470 -26.21 -9.10 -4.00
N HIS A 471 -25.40 -10.14 -4.19
CA HIS A 471 -25.36 -10.87 -5.45
C HIS A 471 -25.02 -12.36 -5.19
N PRO A 472 -25.62 -13.32 -5.93
CA PRO A 472 -25.34 -14.75 -5.76
C PRO A 472 -23.85 -15.12 -5.93
N ASN A 473 -23.11 -14.37 -6.75
CA ASN A 473 -21.67 -14.56 -6.98
C ASN A 473 -20.76 -13.70 -6.08
N VAL A 474 -21.27 -13.12 -4.98
CA VAL A 474 -20.48 -12.34 -4.02
C VAL A 474 -20.75 -12.86 -2.60
N ILE A 475 -19.69 -13.05 -1.81
CA ILE A 475 -19.81 -13.39 -0.38
C ILE A 475 -20.45 -12.24 0.36
N ARG A 476 -21.54 -12.54 1.09
CA ARG A 476 -22.25 -11.51 1.84
C ARG A 476 -21.48 -11.13 3.11
N ILE A 477 -21.23 -9.84 3.28
CA ILE A 477 -20.68 -9.27 4.52
C ILE A 477 -21.84 -8.88 5.43
N TYR A 478 -21.85 -9.38 6.66
CA TYR A 478 -22.92 -9.09 7.61
C TYR A 478 -22.63 -7.82 8.42
N ASP A 479 -21.52 -7.80 9.16
CA ASP A 479 -21.17 -6.67 10.04
C ASP A 479 -19.70 -6.69 10.49
N MET A 480 -19.26 -5.58 11.10
CA MET A 480 -17.98 -5.48 11.82
C MET A 480 -18.19 -5.67 13.32
N LEU A 481 -17.42 -6.57 13.92
CA LEU A 481 -17.51 -6.94 15.33
C LEU A 481 -16.24 -6.49 16.06
N SER A 482 -16.40 -6.09 17.32
CA SER A 482 -15.31 -5.69 18.21
C SER A 482 -15.19 -6.65 19.38
N PHE A 483 -13.98 -7.19 19.57
CA PHE A 483 -13.62 -8.12 20.63
C PHE A 483 -12.48 -7.50 21.45
N GLY A 484 -12.83 -6.60 22.37
CA GLY A 484 -11.84 -5.82 23.13
C GLY A 484 -11.03 -4.90 22.21
N LYS A 485 -9.73 -5.19 22.04
CA LYS A 485 -8.83 -4.46 21.13
C LYS A 485 -8.74 -5.07 19.72
N ALA A 486 -9.38 -6.22 19.49
CA ALA A 486 -9.39 -6.86 18.18
C ALA A 486 -10.69 -6.53 17.44
N HIS A 487 -10.61 -6.40 16.12
CA HIS A 487 -11.77 -6.21 15.25
C HIS A 487 -11.86 -7.39 14.28
N ALA A 488 -13.08 -7.81 13.95
CA ALA A 488 -13.34 -8.84 12.96
C ALA A 488 -14.48 -8.44 12.02
N ILE A 489 -14.45 -8.93 10.79
CA ILE A 489 -15.58 -8.86 9.88
C ILE A 489 -16.33 -10.20 9.91
N SER A 490 -17.63 -10.13 10.13
CA SER A 490 -18.54 -11.27 10.00
C SER A 490 -19.08 -11.38 8.57
N MET A 491 -19.04 -12.58 8.01
CA MET A 491 -19.46 -12.84 6.63
C MET A 491 -20.03 -14.25 6.47
N GLU A 492 -20.73 -14.45 5.36
CA GLU A 492 -21.32 -15.72 4.95
C GLU A 492 -20.26 -16.84 4.95
N TYR A 493 -20.59 -17.99 5.55
CA TYR A 493 -19.81 -19.20 5.35
C TYR A 493 -20.22 -19.89 4.05
N PHE A 494 -19.27 -19.96 3.11
CA PHE A 494 -19.42 -20.70 1.87
C PHE A 494 -18.47 -21.90 1.88
N ARG A 495 -19.03 -23.12 1.88
CA ARG A 495 -18.25 -24.36 1.89
C ARG A 495 -17.63 -24.58 0.50
N SER A 496 -16.38 -24.16 0.35
CA SER A 496 -15.71 -24.04 -0.96
C SER A 496 -14.18 -24.18 -0.87
N HIS A 497 -13.53 -24.28 -2.02
CA HIS A 497 -12.09 -24.06 -2.22
C HIS A 497 -11.84 -22.86 -3.15
N THR A 498 -10.59 -22.40 -3.26
CA THR A 498 -10.27 -21.25 -4.12
C THR A 498 -10.10 -21.66 -5.59
N LEU A 499 -10.30 -20.73 -6.52
CA LEU A 499 -10.01 -20.93 -7.96
C LEU A 499 -8.54 -21.31 -8.19
N SER A 500 -7.62 -20.79 -7.38
CA SER A 500 -6.20 -21.22 -7.43
C SER A 500 -6.02 -22.73 -7.21
N ALA A 501 -6.92 -23.36 -6.44
CA ALA A 501 -6.88 -24.81 -6.22
C ALA A 501 -7.47 -25.63 -7.39
N GLU A 502 -8.20 -25.02 -8.33
CA GLU A 502 -8.66 -25.66 -9.56
C GLU A 502 -7.55 -25.72 -10.62
N VAL A 503 -6.70 -24.68 -10.70
CA VAL A 503 -5.59 -24.59 -11.68
C VAL A 503 -4.30 -25.22 -11.13
N LYS A 504 -4.41 -26.45 -10.60
CA LYS A 504 -3.27 -27.19 -10.04
C LYS A 504 -2.34 -27.73 -11.14
N ASP A 505 -1.07 -27.94 -10.77
CA ASP A 505 -0.02 -28.51 -11.63
C ASP A 505 0.24 -27.77 -12.95
N LYS A 506 -0.18 -26.50 -13.03
CA LYS A 506 -0.07 -25.66 -14.22
C LYS A 506 -0.80 -26.23 -15.44
N LYS A 507 -1.93 -26.90 -15.21
CA LYS A 507 -2.78 -27.43 -16.27
C LYS A 507 -3.94 -26.47 -16.56
N PRO A 508 -4.25 -26.22 -17.85
CA PRO A 508 -5.45 -25.49 -18.23
C PRO A 508 -6.72 -26.14 -17.68
N MET A 509 -7.70 -25.30 -17.37
CA MET A 509 -9.08 -25.71 -17.13
C MET A 509 -9.78 -26.03 -18.46
N ASP A 510 -10.86 -26.79 -18.40
CA ASP A 510 -11.83 -26.89 -19.48
C ASP A 510 -12.32 -25.50 -19.93
N VAL A 511 -12.40 -25.28 -21.24
CA VAL A 511 -12.68 -23.97 -21.84
C VAL A 511 -14.12 -23.51 -21.56
N GLU A 512 -15.09 -24.43 -21.57
CA GLU A 512 -16.49 -24.09 -21.27
C GLU A 512 -16.64 -23.71 -19.79
N ARG A 513 -15.96 -24.44 -18.90
CA ARG A 513 -15.92 -24.09 -17.48
C ARG A 513 -15.25 -22.75 -17.23
N ALA A 514 -14.14 -22.44 -17.92
CA ALA A 514 -13.46 -21.15 -17.81
C ALA A 514 -14.35 -19.99 -18.29
N LYS A 515 -15.10 -20.17 -19.40
CA LYS A 515 -16.09 -19.18 -19.86
C LYS A 515 -17.19 -18.96 -18.83
N LYS A 516 -17.77 -20.04 -18.29
CA LYS A 516 -18.82 -19.95 -17.27
C LYS A 516 -18.35 -19.22 -16.01
N PHE A 517 -17.17 -19.55 -15.49
CA PHE A 517 -16.61 -18.84 -14.33
C PHE A 517 -16.29 -17.38 -14.63
N THR A 518 -15.81 -17.06 -15.84
CA THR A 518 -15.60 -15.66 -16.24
C THR A 518 -16.92 -14.89 -16.24
N TYR A 519 -17.98 -15.47 -16.82
CA TYR A 519 -19.32 -14.88 -16.81
C TYR A 519 -19.81 -14.61 -15.38
N ASP A 520 -19.70 -15.59 -14.49
CA ASP A 520 -20.15 -15.47 -13.10
C ASP A 520 -19.35 -14.42 -12.32
N VAL A 521 -18.04 -14.30 -12.58
CA VAL A 521 -17.20 -13.24 -11.99
C VAL A 521 -17.62 -11.88 -12.53
N CYS A 522 -17.84 -11.72 -13.84
CA CYS A 522 -18.34 -10.47 -14.41
C CYS A 522 -19.67 -10.06 -13.78
N SER A 523 -20.62 -10.99 -13.63
CA SER A 523 -21.91 -10.72 -13.00
C SER A 523 -21.78 -10.25 -11.55
N GLY A 524 -20.89 -10.88 -10.76
CA GLY A 524 -20.62 -10.45 -9.39
C GLY A 524 -19.92 -9.09 -9.29
N MET A 525 -18.94 -8.85 -10.16
CA MET A 525 -18.17 -7.61 -10.19
C MET A 525 -18.98 -6.42 -10.72
N GLU A 526 -19.88 -6.64 -11.68
CA GLU A 526 -20.83 -5.63 -12.16
C GLU A 526 -21.67 -5.08 -11.00
N SER A 527 -22.27 -5.96 -10.18
CA SER A 527 -23.03 -5.54 -8.98
C SER A 527 -22.16 -4.78 -7.96
N ALA A 528 -20.86 -5.11 -7.86
CA ALA A 528 -19.93 -4.37 -7.01
C ALA A 528 -19.62 -2.98 -7.56
N HIS A 529 -19.38 -2.86 -8.88
CA HIS A 529 -19.11 -1.60 -9.56
C HIS A 529 -20.33 -0.67 -9.55
N GLU A 530 -21.55 -1.18 -9.71
CA GLU A 530 -22.80 -0.43 -9.51
C GLU A 530 -22.93 0.15 -8.09
N ALA A 531 -22.39 -0.56 -7.10
CA ALA A 531 -22.32 -0.08 -5.71
C ALA A 531 -21.13 0.87 -5.46
N ASN A 532 -20.42 1.30 -6.51
CA ASN A 532 -19.19 2.10 -6.48
C ASN A 532 -18.04 1.44 -5.69
N VAL A 533 -17.95 0.10 -5.74
CA VAL A 533 -16.89 -0.68 -5.08
C VAL A 533 -15.97 -1.31 -6.10
N VAL A 534 -14.76 -0.78 -6.23
CA VAL A 534 -13.66 -1.41 -7.00
C VAL A 534 -12.93 -2.42 -6.10
N HIS A 535 -12.68 -3.63 -6.60
CA HIS A 535 -12.07 -4.71 -5.81
C HIS A 535 -10.56 -4.48 -5.58
N ARG A 536 -9.81 -4.04 -6.59
CA ARG A 536 -8.37 -3.65 -6.56
C ARG A 536 -7.34 -4.76 -6.25
N ASP A 537 -7.77 -5.91 -5.75
CA ASP A 537 -6.93 -7.09 -5.50
C ASP A 537 -7.59 -8.38 -6.03
N LEU A 538 -8.20 -8.32 -7.21
CA LEU A 538 -8.88 -9.48 -7.81
C LEU A 538 -7.84 -10.53 -8.24
N LYS A 539 -7.97 -11.75 -7.72
CA LYS A 539 -7.03 -12.87 -7.97
C LYS A 539 -7.71 -14.22 -7.70
N PRO A 540 -7.14 -15.34 -8.17
CA PRO A 540 -7.75 -16.67 -7.99
C PRO A 540 -7.93 -17.10 -6.53
N ASN A 541 -7.19 -16.54 -5.58
CA ASN A 541 -7.38 -16.81 -4.15
C ASN A 541 -8.62 -16.13 -3.56
N ASN A 542 -9.13 -15.09 -4.22
CA ASN A 542 -10.31 -14.31 -3.79
C ASN A 542 -11.58 -14.75 -4.53
N ILE A 543 -11.52 -15.88 -5.24
CA ILE A 543 -12.63 -16.49 -5.96
C ILE A 543 -12.82 -17.89 -5.36
N LEU A 544 -14.00 -18.14 -4.80
CA LEU A 544 -14.38 -19.36 -4.11
C LEU A 544 -15.33 -20.18 -4.96
N ILE A 545 -15.15 -21.51 -4.99
CA ILE A 545 -15.91 -22.44 -5.81
C ILE A 545 -16.34 -23.62 -4.92
N ASN A 546 -17.62 -23.97 -4.93
CA ASN A 546 -18.13 -25.14 -4.22
C ASN A 546 -18.18 -26.40 -5.12
N GLU A 547 -18.59 -27.52 -4.55
CA GLU A 547 -18.70 -28.80 -5.27
C GLU A 547 -19.75 -28.77 -6.42
N GLU A 548 -20.72 -27.85 -6.35
CA GLU A 548 -21.75 -27.62 -7.37
C GLU A 548 -21.29 -26.66 -8.48
N SER A 549 -20.02 -26.24 -8.47
CA SER A 549 -19.46 -25.23 -9.39
C SER A 549 -20.13 -23.85 -9.31
N ILE A 550 -20.73 -23.51 -8.17
CA ILE A 550 -21.15 -22.14 -7.86
C ILE A 550 -19.92 -21.36 -7.41
N LEU A 551 -19.75 -20.18 -8.00
CA LEU A 551 -18.64 -19.27 -7.71
C LEU A 551 -19.10 -18.09 -6.85
N LYS A 552 -18.28 -17.70 -5.85
CA LYS A 552 -18.45 -16.46 -5.09
C LYS A 552 -17.13 -15.69 -4.94
N ILE A 553 -17.19 -14.37 -5.09
CA ILE A 553 -16.06 -13.45 -4.89
C ILE A 553 -16.02 -13.00 -3.43
N VAL A 554 -14.82 -12.90 -2.86
CA VAL A 554 -14.58 -12.47 -1.46
C VAL A 554 -13.52 -11.37 -1.39
N ASP A 555 -13.37 -10.72 -0.23
CA ASP A 555 -12.31 -9.75 0.08
C ASP A 555 -12.37 -8.39 -0.65
N PHE A 556 -13.57 -7.92 -0.98
CA PHE A 556 -13.81 -6.54 -1.42
C PHE A 556 -13.30 -5.49 -0.43
N GLY A 557 -12.56 -4.49 -0.92
CA GLY A 557 -12.19 -3.29 -0.16
C GLY A 557 -11.15 -3.48 0.96
N VAL A 558 -10.85 -4.69 1.41
CA VAL A 558 -9.91 -4.90 2.54
C VAL A 558 -8.47 -4.46 2.20
N ALA A 559 -8.08 -4.52 0.91
CA ALA A 559 -6.77 -4.06 0.42
C ALA A 559 -6.72 -2.56 0.08
N ALA A 560 -7.86 -1.94 -0.23
CA ALA A 560 -7.96 -0.54 -0.66
C ALA A 560 -7.67 0.45 0.48
N ALA A 561 -8.12 0.14 1.70
CA ALA A 561 -7.83 0.89 2.91
C ALA A 561 -6.32 0.99 3.25
N THR A 562 -5.51 0.02 2.78
CA THR A 562 -4.05 0.01 2.96
C THR A 562 -3.26 0.57 1.79
N GLN A 563 -3.88 0.65 0.61
CA GLN A 563 -3.23 1.21 -0.59
C GLN A 563 -3.11 2.73 -0.56
N SER A 564 -3.80 3.40 0.37
CA SER A 564 -3.83 4.87 0.46
C SER A 564 -2.88 5.45 1.50
N THR A 565 -2.34 4.63 2.39
CA THR A 565 -1.07 4.93 3.05
C THR A 565 0.04 4.54 2.07
N ASP A 566 0.42 5.47 1.20
CA ASP A 566 1.50 5.30 0.22
C ASP A 566 1.39 3.99 -0.59
N THR A 567 0.66 3.98 -1.71
CA THR A 567 0.95 3.08 -2.86
C THR A 567 2.27 3.43 -3.57
N LYS A 568 3.22 4.06 -2.88
CA LYS A 568 4.62 3.77 -3.15
C LYS A 568 4.86 2.33 -2.68
N LEU A 569 5.73 1.58 -3.36
CA LEU A 569 6.51 0.54 -2.68
C LEU A 569 6.74 1.00 -1.23
N THR A 570 6.41 0.17 -0.23
CA THR A 570 6.68 0.55 1.17
C THR A 570 8.11 1.09 1.27
N LYS A 571 8.42 1.95 2.26
CA LYS A 571 9.78 2.50 2.50
C LYS A 571 10.91 1.46 2.63
N THR A 572 10.63 0.17 2.43
CA THR A 572 11.50 -1.01 2.47
C THR A 572 11.43 -1.88 1.20
N GLY A 573 10.65 -1.51 0.18
CA GLY A 573 10.43 -2.31 -1.03
C GLY A 573 9.58 -3.57 -0.83
N LEU A 574 8.99 -3.77 0.35
CA LEU A 574 8.03 -4.87 0.57
C LEU A 574 6.68 -4.49 -0.03
N LEU A 575 6.38 -5.07 -1.20
CA LEU A 575 5.02 -5.21 -1.67
C LEU A 575 4.27 -6.17 -0.73
N VAL A 576 3.14 -5.75 -0.18
CA VAL A 576 2.22 -6.66 0.51
C VAL A 576 1.40 -7.39 -0.57
N GLY A 577 1.92 -8.51 -1.08
CA GLY A 577 1.23 -9.36 -2.06
C GLY A 577 2.13 -9.91 -3.16
N THR A 578 1.56 -10.70 -4.06
CA THR A 578 2.24 -11.15 -5.30
C THR A 578 1.66 -10.35 -6.47
N PRO A 579 2.46 -9.67 -7.30
CA PRO A 579 1.97 -8.74 -8.34
C PRO A 579 1.37 -9.44 -9.57
N THR A 580 1.14 -10.74 -9.52
CA THR A 580 0.81 -11.62 -10.68
C THR A 580 -0.44 -11.21 -11.45
N TYR A 581 -1.38 -10.52 -10.82
CA TYR A 581 -2.65 -10.09 -11.43
C TYR A 581 -2.85 -8.57 -11.36
N MET A 582 -1.78 -7.83 -11.05
CA MET A 582 -1.83 -6.38 -10.85
C MET A 582 -1.96 -5.65 -12.19
N ALA A 583 -2.82 -4.64 -12.27
CA ALA A 583 -2.96 -3.84 -13.47
C ALA A 583 -1.79 -2.86 -13.66
N PRO A 584 -1.44 -2.46 -14.89
CA PRO A 584 -0.33 -1.54 -15.17
C PRO A 584 -0.44 -0.20 -14.43
N GLU A 585 -1.64 0.35 -14.31
CA GLU A 585 -1.91 1.58 -13.56
C GLU A 585 -1.61 1.43 -12.06
N GLN A 586 -1.86 0.26 -11.47
CA GLN A 586 -1.51 -0.02 -10.08
C GLN A 586 0.01 -0.13 -9.91
N VAL A 587 0.71 -0.73 -10.87
CA VAL A 587 2.19 -0.80 -10.88
C VAL A 587 2.81 0.60 -10.99
N LEU A 588 2.20 1.48 -11.80
CA LEU A 588 2.67 2.83 -12.06
C LEU A 588 2.19 3.86 -11.02
N GLY A 589 1.38 3.45 -10.03
CA GLY A 589 0.80 4.35 -9.03
C GLY A 589 -0.14 5.40 -9.63
N LYS A 590 -0.81 5.10 -10.74
CA LYS A 590 -1.83 5.95 -11.36
C LYS A 590 -3.19 5.74 -10.70
N GLU A 591 -4.14 6.63 -10.99
CA GLU A 591 -5.55 6.47 -10.57
C GLU A 591 -6.12 5.12 -11.02
N VAL A 592 -6.87 4.49 -10.11
CA VAL A 592 -7.44 3.15 -10.25
C VAL A 592 -8.95 3.27 -10.32
N ASP A 593 -9.54 2.71 -11.37
CA ASP A 593 -10.98 2.61 -11.58
C ASP A 593 -11.42 1.15 -11.81
N GLU A 594 -12.69 0.93 -12.17
CA GLU A 594 -13.24 -0.40 -12.44
C GLU A 594 -12.50 -1.19 -13.53
N ARG A 595 -11.82 -0.50 -14.47
CA ARG A 595 -11.07 -1.13 -15.57
C ARG A 595 -9.80 -1.80 -15.08
N THR A 596 -9.35 -1.50 -13.86
CA THR A 596 -8.30 -2.26 -13.17
C THR A 596 -8.76 -3.69 -12.88
N ASP A 597 -9.99 -3.88 -12.38
CA ASP A 597 -10.52 -5.22 -12.09
C ASP A 597 -10.73 -6.02 -13.39
N ILE A 598 -11.09 -5.34 -14.49
CA ILE A 598 -11.19 -5.95 -15.84
C ILE A 598 -9.84 -6.52 -16.29
N TYR A 599 -8.75 -5.77 -16.07
CA TYR A 599 -7.40 -6.24 -16.39
C TYR A 599 -7.02 -7.46 -15.54
N SER A 600 -7.26 -7.39 -14.23
CA SER A 600 -6.99 -8.50 -13.31
C SER A 600 -7.78 -9.74 -13.70
N LEU A 601 -9.05 -9.60 -14.09
CA LEU A 601 -9.85 -10.70 -14.62
C LEU A 601 -9.28 -11.25 -15.93
N GLY A 602 -8.81 -10.40 -16.85
CA GLY A 602 -8.10 -10.84 -18.05
C GLY A 602 -6.88 -11.72 -17.73
N ALA A 603 -6.08 -11.33 -16.72
CA ALA A 603 -4.95 -12.14 -16.26
C ALA A 603 -5.38 -13.47 -15.63
N ILE A 604 -6.51 -13.50 -14.90
CA ILE A 604 -7.11 -14.73 -14.35
C ILE A 604 -7.61 -15.64 -15.48
N MET A 605 -8.29 -15.10 -16.49
CA MET A 605 -8.74 -15.84 -17.67
C MET A 605 -7.56 -16.47 -18.40
N TYR A 606 -6.47 -15.72 -18.58
CA TYR A 606 -5.23 -16.23 -19.15
C TYR A 606 -4.73 -17.46 -18.38
N GLU A 607 -4.70 -17.40 -17.05
CA GLU A 607 -4.25 -18.51 -16.22
C GLU A 607 -5.20 -19.70 -16.29
N MET A 608 -6.51 -19.50 -16.23
CA MET A 608 -7.49 -20.59 -16.38
C MET A 608 -7.30 -21.31 -17.71
N LEU A 609 -7.08 -20.56 -18.80
CA LEU A 609 -7.01 -21.10 -20.16
C LEU A 609 -5.63 -21.66 -20.54
N THR A 610 -4.55 -21.28 -19.86
CA THR A 610 -3.18 -21.75 -20.19
C THR A 610 -2.53 -22.56 -19.06
N GLY A 611 -3.15 -22.60 -17.88
CA GLY A 611 -2.59 -23.17 -16.66
C GLY A 611 -1.49 -22.33 -16.02
N ARG A 612 -1.14 -21.17 -16.57
CA ARG A 612 -0.07 -20.30 -16.04
C ARG A 612 -0.46 -18.84 -16.16
N PRO A 613 -0.07 -17.97 -15.21
CA PRO A 613 -0.30 -16.55 -15.37
C PRO A 613 0.41 -15.99 -16.61
N PRO A 614 -0.06 -14.85 -17.16
CA PRO A 614 0.47 -14.28 -18.39
C PRO A 614 1.94 -13.89 -18.30
N TYR A 615 2.41 -13.54 -17.10
CA TYR A 615 3.76 -13.12 -16.83
C TYR A 615 4.35 -13.94 -15.70
N SER A 616 5.65 -14.23 -15.79
CA SER A 616 6.39 -14.96 -14.77
C SER A 616 7.81 -14.41 -14.65
N GLY A 617 8.36 -14.45 -13.45
CA GLY A 617 9.68 -13.89 -13.14
C GLY A 617 10.23 -14.47 -11.84
N LYS A 618 11.54 -14.32 -11.62
CA LYS A 618 12.19 -14.75 -10.37
C LYS A 618 11.95 -13.77 -9.22
N ASP A 619 11.57 -12.54 -9.55
CA ASP A 619 11.33 -11.44 -8.63
C ASP A 619 10.02 -10.71 -8.99
N SER A 620 9.40 -10.09 -7.98
CA SER A 620 8.11 -9.38 -8.13
C SER A 620 8.20 -8.19 -9.09
N MET A 621 9.33 -7.49 -9.14
CA MET A 621 9.52 -6.31 -10.01
C MET A 621 9.55 -6.71 -11.49
N SER A 622 10.17 -7.84 -11.82
CA SER A 622 10.16 -8.40 -13.17
C SER A 622 8.75 -8.70 -13.67
N ILE A 623 7.88 -9.20 -12.80
CA ILE A 623 6.47 -9.47 -13.15
C ILE A 623 5.71 -8.15 -13.37
N MET A 624 5.87 -7.18 -12.46
CA MET A 624 5.29 -5.84 -12.60
C MET A 624 5.69 -5.15 -13.92
N TYR A 625 6.97 -5.20 -14.27
CA TYR A 625 7.47 -4.60 -15.50
C TYR A 625 6.87 -5.26 -16.74
N GLN A 626 6.66 -6.58 -16.71
CA GLN A 626 6.00 -7.28 -17.81
C GLN A 626 4.53 -6.86 -17.99
N HIS A 627 3.80 -6.59 -16.91
CA HIS A 627 2.46 -6.01 -16.99
C HIS A 627 2.47 -4.64 -17.69
N VAL A 628 3.44 -3.77 -17.36
CA VAL A 628 3.59 -2.45 -18.00
C VAL A 628 4.00 -2.56 -19.47
N GLN A 629 4.83 -3.56 -19.83
CA GLN A 629 5.21 -3.79 -21.22
C GLN A 629 4.07 -4.36 -22.09
N GLY A 630 3.15 -5.13 -21.51
CA GLY A 630 1.99 -5.67 -22.24
C GLY A 630 2.30 -6.75 -23.27
N LYS A 631 3.48 -7.39 -23.21
CA LYS A 631 3.94 -8.37 -24.23
C LYS A 631 3.55 -9.81 -23.88
N ALA A 632 2.32 -10.04 -23.39
CA ALA A 632 1.86 -11.40 -23.12
C ALA A 632 1.69 -12.17 -24.45
N THR A 633 2.16 -13.40 -24.51
CA THR A 633 1.88 -14.30 -25.65
C THR A 633 0.38 -14.57 -25.70
N LYS A 634 -0.27 -14.55 -26.87
CA LYS A 634 -1.71 -14.83 -26.98
C LYS A 634 -2.07 -16.21 -26.41
N VAL A 635 -3.29 -16.35 -25.87
CA VAL A 635 -3.75 -17.59 -25.24
C VAL A 635 -3.83 -18.73 -26.26
N CYS A 636 -4.35 -18.47 -27.46
CA CYS A 636 -4.46 -19.48 -28.53
C CYS A 636 -3.10 -20.03 -28.99
N GLU A 637 -2.01 -19.26 -28.85
CA GLU A 637 -0.64 -19.72 -29.12
C GLU A 637 -0.08 -20.64 -28.01
N LYS A 638 -0.68 -20.62 -26.81
CA LYS A 638 -0.31 -21.47 -25.66
C LYS A 638 -1.24 -22.66 -25.47
N ASN A 639 -2.49 -22.54 -25.88
CA ASN A 639 -3.50 -23.57 -25.81
C ASN A 639 -4.33 -23.57 -27.11
N GLU A 640 -4.04 -24.55 -27.98
CA GLU A 640 -4.69 -24.70 -29.29
C GLU A 640 -6.20 -25.00 -29.20
N LEU A 641 -6.70 -25.43 -28.02
CA LEU A 641 -8.14 -25.66 -27.79
C LEU A 641 -8.92 -24.34 -27.62
N VAL A 642 -8.23 -23.21 -27.46
CA VAL A 642 -8.86 -21.90 -27.27
C VAL A 642 -9.04 -21.22 -28.62
N SER A 643 -10.28 -20.82 -28.93
CA SER A 643 -10.59 -20.10 -30.16
C SER A 643 -9.88 -18.75 -30.24
N GLN A 644 -9.67 -18.25 -31.46
CA GLN A 644 -9.07 -16.94 -31.67
C GLN A 644 -9.91 -15.83 -31.01
N GLU A 645 -11.23 -15.93 -31.11
CA GLU A 645 -12.17 -14.96 -30.53
C GLU A 645 -12.03 -14.87 -29.01
N LEU A 646 -12.00 -16.00 -28.30
CA LEU A 646 -11.80 -16.02 -26.85
C LEU A 646 -10.40 -15.49 -26.47
N SER A 647 -9.38 -15.82 -27.25
CA SER A 647 -8.03 -15.27 -27.04
C SER A 647 -7.98 -13.74 -27.25
N ASP A 648 -8.78 -13.19 -28.15
CA ASP A 648 -8.85 -11.75 -28.39
C ASP A 648 -9.61 -11.03 -27.27
N VAL A 649 -10.64 -11.65 -26.67
CA VAL A 649 -11.31 -11.13 -25.46
C VAL A 649 -10.31 -11.02 -24.29
N VAL A 650 -9.49 -12.06 -24.06
CA VAL A 650 -8.45 -12.03 -23.03
C VAL A 650 -7.44 -10.92 -23.30
N SER A 651 -6.97 -10.81 -24.55
CA SER A 651 -5.97 -9.82 -24.96
C SER A 651 -6.50 -8.38 -24.82
N LYS A 652 -7.76 -8.14 -25.21
CA LYS A 652 -8.42 -6.83 -25.06
C LYS A 652 -8.54 -6.45 -23.59
N SER A 653 -8.97 -7.38 -22.72
CA SER A 653 -9.07 -7.17 -21.27
C SER A 653 -7.72 -6.81 -20.64
N MET A 654 -6.63 -7.40 -21.14
CA MET A 654 -5.27 -7.14 -20.69
C MET A 654 -4.54 -6.00 -21.43
N SER A 655 -5.25 -5.13 -22.16
CA SER A 655 -4.60 -4.00 -22.83
C SER A 655 -3.90 -3.08 -21.82
N VAL A 656 -2.67 -2.66 -22.10
CA VAL A 656 -1.90 -1.80 -21.16
C VAL A 656 -2.63 -0.49 -20.89
N LYS A 657 -3.14 0.13 -21.97
CA LYS A 657 -3.96 1.34 -21.91
C LYS A 657 -5.39 0.97 -21.49
N ALA A 658 -5.89 1.57 -20.41
CA ALA A 658 -7.23 1.31 -19.87
C ALA A 658 -8.33 1.67 -20.88
N GLU A 659 -8.12 2.71 -21.71
CA GLU A 659 -9.05 3.10 -22.77
C GLU A 659 -9.22 2.06 -23.90
N HIS A 660 -8.31 1.09 -24.00
CA HIS A 660 -8.39 0.02 -25.00
C HIS A 660 -9.00 -1.28 -24.46
N ARG A 661 -9.34 -1.32 -23.16
CA ARG A 661 -10.00 -2.47 -22.53
C ARG A 661 -11.51 -2.43 -22.80
N TYR A 662 -12.21 -3.44 -22.32
CA TYR A 662 -13.64 -3.31 -22.03
C TYR A 662 -13.82 -2.17 -21.02
N GLN A 663 -14.83 -1.33 -21.23
CA GLN A 663 -15.04 -0.15 -20.38
C GLN A 663 -15.90 -0.45 -19.15
N SER A 664 -16.57 -1.60 -19.10
CA SER A 664 -17.31 -2.07 -17.92
C SER A 664 -17.32 -3.60 -17.83
N MET A 665 -17.63 -4.15 -16.64
CA MET A 665 -17.82 -5.60 -16.47
C MET A 665 -19.00 -6.13 -17.29
N ALA A 666 -20.02 -5.32 -17.53
CA ALA A 666 -21.15 -5.66 -18.40
C ALA A 666 -20.70 -5.90 -19.84
N GLU A 667 -19.84 -5.02 -20.40
CA GLU A 667 -19.33 -5.18 -21.77
C GLU A 667 -18.50 -6.47 -21.92
N LEU A 668 -17.70 -6.82 -20.90
CA LEU A 668 -16.94 -8.07 -20.88
C LEU A 668 -17.86 -9.29 -20.72
N LYS A 669 -18.88 -9.21 -19.85
CA LYS A 669 -19.89 -10.26 -19.66
C LYS A 669 -20.59 -10.60 -20.98
N ASP A 670 -21.07 -9.59 -21.70
CA ASP A 670 -21.74 -9.74 -23.00
C ASP A 670 -20.81 -10.37 -24.05
N ALA A 671 -19.51 -10.02 -24.03
CA ALA A 671 -18.53 -10.61 -24.93
C ALA A 671 -18.32 -12.10 -24.64
N ILE A 672 -18.32 -12.51 -23.36
CA ILE A 672 -18.20 -13.92 -22.97
C ILE A 672 -19.49 -14.69 -23.26
N GLU A 673 -20.66 -14.10 -23.00
CA GLU A 673 -21.95 -14.72 -23.26
C GLU A 673 -22.14 -15.08 -24.74
N LYS A 674 -21.69 -14.20 -25.65
CA LYS A 674 -21.68 -14.47 -27.10
C LYS A 674 -20.81 -15.66 -27.51
N LEU A 675 -19.82 -16.02 -26.70
CA LEU A 675 -18.93 -17.17 -26.94
C LEU A 675 -19.45 -18.46 -26.28
N MET A 676 -20.50 -18.37 -25.46
CA MET A 676 -21.15 -19.51 -24.81
C MET A 676 -22.37 -20.03 -25.60
N ASN A 677 -22.98 -19.16 -26.39
CA ASN A 677 -24.08 -19.47 -27.32
C ASN A 677 -23.54 -19.81 -28.71
#